data_AF-A0A3P6TBH4-F1
#
_entry.id   AF-A0A3P6TBH4-F1
#
_cell.length_a   1.000
_cell.length_b   1.000
_cell.length_c   1.000
_cell.angle_alpha   90.00
_cell.angle_beta   90.00
_cell.angle_gamma   90.00
#
_symmetry.space_group_name_H-M   'P 1'
#
loop_
_entity.id
_entity.type
_entity.pdbx_description
1 polymer ?
#
loop_
_entity_poly.entity_id
_entity_poly.type
_entity_poly.pdbx_seq_one_letter_code
_entity_poly.pdbx_strand_id
1 'polypeptide(L)'
;MERFTSALPMAYEITDYDREKEKIQDFLTTFYHEEADGTKLFPYDKQISLLAEREQVGLFINMDDVNEYDPALYISIQQNARRYHMLFGDAIDALIQQKLGDRQPPVRDALDAFIFQRIYLDKKQNEDGSGRTDQVQDLRRKYPPQLLRRFEVFFKGSSMSKPLAIREVKAAHVGKLVTISGIVIRSTEVKPMASVMTYTCDTCGCETYQPIAGPAFMPPLNCPSKDCVENRANGRLQMQIRGSKFMKYQEMRIQELSDQVPVGSIPRSLTVNVVGENTRACVPGDVVRITGTFAPLMRTGFRQFTGGLTTEVFVEAHHIENINMNNEDILDEQYELTEDEIEIVSQDNFYELLAYSIAPEIYGHMDVKKSLLLALVGGVDKKVNGMKVRGCINILLMGDPGVAKSQLLSYVDRLAIRSQYTTGRGSSGVGLTAAVMKDPVTGEMALEGGALVLADQGICCIDEFDKMMDADRTAIHEVMEQQTISIAKAGILTTLNARVSIIAAANPSFGRYNPKRSIEHNIDLPAALLSRFDLLWLIQDRPDRENDKRLAEHITYVHMKGREPEKEGMKPLDMSLIRRYIAICKRKQPVVDEKLRDRLVDMYVGLRKEARNNKNSVFTSPRSLLAVIRLSSALARLRLSDLVQSSDIDEAVRLIEVIF
;
A
#
# COMPACT_ATOMS: atom_id res chain seq x y z
N MET A 1 10.27 -42.41 45.90
CA MET A 1 10.69 -43.03 44.63
C MET A 1 9.48 -43.68 43.99
N GLU A 2 8.63 -42.90 43.32
CA GLU A 2 7.67 -43.35 42.30
C GLU A 2 6.88 -42.13 41.83
N ARG A 3 6.60 -42.10 40.52
CA ARG A 3 5.70 -41.18 39.78
C ARG A 3 6.23 -39.77 39.50
N PHE A 4 6.94 -39.63 38.38
CA PHE A 4 6.76 -38.54 37.40
C PHE A 4 7.48 -38.95 36.10
N THR A 5 7.00 -40.00 35.44
CA THR A 5 7.28 -40.23 34.02
C THR A 5 6.23 -39.46 33.22
N SER A 6 6.67 -38.33 32.69
CA SER A 6 5.94 -37.44 31.81
C SER A 6 5.38 -38.20 30.60
N ALA A 7 4.06 -38.13 30.45
CA ALA A 7 3.37 -38.39 29.20
C ALA A 7 3.87 -37.41 28.13
N LEU A 8 4.52 -37.92 27.09
CA LEU A 8 4.67 -37.24 25.80
C LEU A 8 3.51 -37.72 24.91
N PRO A 9 2.52 -36.87 24.60
CA PRO A 9 1.50 -37.23 23.63
C PRO A 9 1.95 -36.84 22.22
N MET A 10 1.54 -37.69 21.28
CA MET A 10 1.21 -37.41 19.88
C MET A 10 2.34 -37.11 18.88
N ALA A 11 2.54 -38.14 18.04
CA ALA A 11 3.00 -38.13 16.66
C ALA A 11 2.83 -36.80 15.93
N TYR A 12 3.96 -36.14 15.68
CA TYR A 12 4.18 -35.43 14.43
C TYR A 12 5.13 -36.31 13.60
N GLU A 13 4.82 -36.49 12.33
CA GLU A 13 5.79 -37.00 11.34
C GLU A 13 7.07 -36.18 11.49
N ILE A 14 8.15 -36.82 11.96
CA ILE A 14 9.46 -36.20 11.98
C ILE A 14 9.84 -36.08 10.51
N THR A 15 9.59 -34.91 9.92
CA THR A 15 10.02 -34.63 8.55
C THR A 15 11.55 -34.70 8.52
N ASP A 16 12.04 -35.54 7.62
CA ASP A 16 13.46 -35.81 7.48
C ASP A 16 14.09 -34.69 6.64
N TYR A 17 14.63 -33.68 7.31
CA TYR A 17 15.09 -32.43 6.68
C TYR A 17 16.22 -32.62 5.66
N ASP A 18 16.99 -33.70 5.76
CA ASP A 18 18.04 -34.00 4.78
C ASP A 18 17.45 -34.44 3.44
N ARG A 19 16.37 -35.24 3.47
CA ARG A 19 15.63 -35.61 2.25
C ARG A 19 14.93 -34.41 1.62
N GLU A 20 14.40 -33.50 2.44
CA GLU A 20 13.81 -32.26 1.93
C GLU A 20 14.87 -31.36 1.29
N LYS A 21 16.10 -31.34 1.81
CA LYS A 21 17.20 -30.61 1.20
C LYS A 21 17.55 -31.15 -0.19
N GLU A 22 17.60 -32.47 -0.36
CA GLU A 22 17.80 -33.11 -1.67
C GLU A 22 16.67 -32.74 -2.64
N LYS A 23 15.41 -32.82 -2.19
CA LYS A 23 14.25 -32.40 -2.99
C LYS A 23 14.34 -30.94 -3.44
N ILE A 24 14.80 -30.04 -2.57
CA ILE A 24 14.99 -28.62 -2.89
C ILE A 24 16.08 -28.45 -3.96
N GLN A 25 17.18 -29.20 -3.88
CA GLN A 25 18.24 -29.16 -4.89
C GLN A 25 17.75 -29.68 -6.24
N ASP A 26 16.99 -30.78 -6.23
CA ASP A 26 16.37 -31.31 -7.44
C ASP A 26 15.40 -30.30 -8.05
N PHE A 27 14.54 -29.68 -7.24
CA PHE A 27 13.62 -28.63 -7.71
C PHE A 27 14.35 -27.48 -8.40
N LEU A 28 15.41 -26.94 -7.77
CA LEU A 28 16.15 -25.79 -8.31
C LEU A 28 16.88 -26.11 -9.62
N THR A 29 17.20 -27.38 -9.89
CA THR A 29 17.95 -27.79 -11.08
C THR A 29 17.06 -28.32 -12.20
N THR A 30 15.93 -28.95 -11.87
CA THR A 30 15.06 -29.63 -12.84
C THR A 30 13.88 -28.81 -13.32
N PHE A 31 13.49 -27.74 -12.61
CA PHE A 31 12.31 -26.95 -12.95
C PHE A 31 12.50 -26.10 -14.21
N TYR A 32 11.60 -26.26 -15.19
CA TYR A 32 11.59 -25.52 -16.45
C TYR A 32 10.18 -24.98 -16.76
N HIS A 33 10.12 -23.80 -17.36
CA HIS A 33 8.92 -23.32 -18.06
C HIS A 33 9.03 -23.64 -19.55
N GLU A 34 7.92 -24.08 -20.14
CA GLU A 34 7.78 -24.16 -21.59
C GLU A 34 7.08 -22.87 -22.05
N GLU A 35 7.81 -21.96 -22.71
CA GLU A 35 7.18 -20.84 -23.42
C GLU A 35 6.48 -21.33 -24.70
N ALA A 36 5.57 -20.51 -25.24
CA ALA A 36 4.79 -20.80 -26.46
C ALA A 36 5.65 -21.12 -27.70
N ASP A 37 6.94 -20.76 -27.69
CA ASP A 37 7.92 -21.04 -28.75
C ASP A 37 8.66 -22.39 -28.59
N GLY A 38 8.32 -23.21 -27.58
CA GLY A 38 8.86 -24.56 -27.41
C GLY A 38 10.30 -24.63 -26.87
N THR A 39 10.87 -23.51 -26.43
CA THR A 39 12.16 -23.50 -25.73
C THR A 39 11.96 -23.70 -24.23
N LYS A 40 12.72 -24.65 -23.64
CA LYS A 40 12.70 -24.91 -22.20
C LYS A 40 13.59 -23.90 -21.50
N LEU A 41 13.00 -23.00 -20.73
CA LEU A 41 13.72 -22.00 -19.95
C LEU A 41 13.78 -22.46 -18.49
N PHE A 42 14.99 -22.57 -17.93
CA PHE A 42 15.22 -22.88 -16.53
C PHE A 42 15.40 -21.56 -15.76
N PRO A 43 14.35 -20.97 -15.16
CA PRO A 43 14.42 -19.64 -14.56
C PRO A 43 15.37 -19.62 -13.35
N TYR A 44 15.28 -20.63 -12.48
CA TYR A 44 16.08 -20.73 -11.26
C TYR A 44 17.54 -21.01 -11.55
N ASP A 45 17.86 -21.87 -12.51
CA ASP A 45 19.24 -22.18 -12.88
C ASP A 45 19.94 -20.95 -13.50
N LYS A 46 19.22 -20.16 -14.30
CA LYS A 46 19.69 -18.88 -14.84
C LYS A 46 19.91 -17.86 -13.73
N GLN A 47 18.96 -17.71 -12.80
CA GLN A 47 19.12 -16.83 -11.64
C GLN A 47 20.31 -17.24 -10.77
N ILE A 48 20.51 -18.53 -10.49
CA ILE A 48 21.66 -19.04 -9.74
C ILE A 48 22.98 -18.73 -10.46
N SER A 49 22.99 -18.79 -11.80
CA SER A 49 24.15 -18.40 -12.60
C SER A 49 24.46 -16.90 -12.47
N LEU A 50 23.42 -16.05 -12.50
CA LEU A 50 23.56 -14.61 -12.27
C LEU A 50 23.98 -14.28 -10.82
N LEU A 51 23.54 -15.06 -9.84
CA LEU A 51 24.03 -14.98 -8.44
C LEU A 51 25.52 -15.35 -8.36
N ALA A 52 25.94 -16.40 -9.07
CA ALA A 52 27.34 -16.84 -9.10
C ALA A 52 28.25 -15.79 -9.77
N GLU A 53 27.76 -15.12 -10.83
CA GLU A 53 28.42 -14.01 -11.50
C GLU A 53 28.34 -12.68 -10.71
N ARG A 54 27.58 -12.67 -9.61
CA ARG A 54 27.37 -11.52 -8.70
C ARG A 54 26.68 -10.33 -9.38
N GLU A 55 25.84 -10.59 -10.37
CA GLU A 55 24.99 -9.56 -11.01
C GLU A 55 23.69 -9.35 -10.25
N GLN A 56 23.18 -10.41 -9.62
CA GLN A 56 21.97 -10.39 -8.82
C GLN A 56 22.30 -10.74 -7.35
N VAL A 57 21.55 -10.17 -6.41
CA VAL A 57 21.73 -10.40 -4.96
C VAL A 57 20.47 -11.06 -4.38
N GLY A 58 19.26 -10.60 -4.74
CA GLY A 58 18.01 -11.24 -4.34
C GLY A 58 17.55 -12.35 -5.30
N LEU A 59 17.34 -13.55 -4.76
CA LEU A 59 16.66 -14.66 -5.45
C LEU A 59 15.18 -14.68 -5.04
N PHE A 60 14.27 -14.57 -6.00
CA PHE A 60 12.84 -14.66 -5.75
C PHE A 60 12.33 -16.03 -6.20
N ILE A 61 11.84 -16.82 -5.25
CA ILE A 61 11.25 -18.14 -5.50
C ILE A 61 9.73 -17.98 -5.51
N ASN A 62 9.10 -18.32 -6.63
CA ASN A 62 7.66 -18.32 -6.75
C ASN A 62 7.09 -19.56 -6.08
N MET A 63 6.13 -19.37 -5.20
CA MET A 63 5.48 -20.49 -4.53
C MET A 63 4.51 -21.26 -5.43
N ASP A 64 4.06 -20.65 -6.53
CA ASP A 64 3.26 -21.33 -7.56
C ASP A 64 4.07 -22.45 -8.22
N ASP A 65 5.31 -22.15 -8.66
CA ASP A 65 6.25 -23.11 -9.23
C ASP A 65 6.57 -24.27 -8.28
N VAL A 66 6.72 -23.98 -6.99
CA VAL A 66 6.95 -25.00 -5.96
C VAL A 66 5.75 -25.92 -5.82
N ASN A 67 4.53 -25.37 -5.90
CA ASN A 67 3.30 -26.14 -5.80
C ASN A 67 3.05 -27.02 -7.04
N GLU A 68 3.45 -26.57 -8.23
CA GLU A 68 3.39 -27.37 -9.45
C GLU A 68 4.33 -28.58 -9.41
N TYR A 69 5.52 -28.40 -8.83
CA TYR A 69 6.50 -29.48 -8.73
C TYR A 69 6.20 -30.47 -7.58
N ASP A 70 6.01 -29.97 -6.36
CA ASP A 70 5.69 -30.79 -5.19
C ASP A 70 4.73 -30.06 -4.22
N PRO A 71 3.44 -30.44 -4.17
CA PRO A 71 2.48 -29.82 -3.26
C PRO A 71 2.78 -30.12 -1.78
N ALA A 72 3.49 -31.21 -1.48
CA ALA A 72 3.87 -31.53 -0.10
C ALA A 72 4.93 -30.55 0.41
N LEU A 73 5.92 -30.22 -0.44
CA LEU A 73 6.96 -29.23 -0.12
C LEU A 73 6.33 -27.84 0.08
N TYR A 74 5.36 -27.46 -0.76
CA TYR A 74 4.63 -26.21 -0.60
C TYR A 74 3.94 -26.08 0.77
N ILE A 75 3.21 -27.11 1.21
CA ILE A 75 2.53 -27.12 2.52
C ILE A 75 3.54 -27.01 3.66
N SER A 76 4.66 -27.73 3.59
CA SER A 76 5.69 -27.68 4.62
C SER A 76 6.35 -26.30 4.73
N ILE A 77 6.66 -25.66 3.59
CA ILE A 77 7.18 -24.29 3.57
C ILE A 77 6.15 -23.33 4.17
N GLN A 78 4.87 -23.49 3.82
CA GLN A 78 3.81 -22.66 4.37
C GLN A 78 3.68 -22.81 5.89
N GLN A 79 3.92 -24.00 6.46
CA GLN A 79 3.87 -24.24 7.90
C GLN A 79 5.08 -23.71 8.67
N ASN A 80 6.29 -23.84 8.13
CA ASN A 80 7.54 -23.49 8.83
C ASN A 80 8.54 -22.73 7.95
N ALA A 81 8.12 -21.59 7.42
CA ALA A 81 8.88 -20.85 6.41
C ALA A 81 10.26 -20.38 6.88
N ARG A 82 10.46 -20.07 8.17
CA ARG A 82 11.77 -19.62 8.68
C ARG A 82 12.84 -20.71 8.59
N ARG A 83 12.46 -21.98 8.82
CA ARG A 83 13.39 -23.11 8.70
C ARG A 83 13.69 -23.40 7.23
N TYR A 84 12.67 -23.41 6.37
CA TYR A 84 12.87 -23.59 4.94
C TYR A 84 13.72 -22.48 4.33
N HIS A 85 13.55 -21.23 4.75
CA HIS A 85 14.43 -20.13 4.33
C HIS A 85 15.92 -20.45 4.60
N MET A 86 16.26 -21.06 5.75
CA MET A 86 17.64 -21.48 6.03
C MET A 86 18.08 -22.66 5.16
N LEU A 87 17.21 -23.65 4.93
CA LEU A 87 17.49 -24.83 4.11
C LEU A 87 17.71 -24.47 2.63
N PHE A 88 16.87 -23.59 2.08
CA PHE A 88 17.05 -23.05 0.74
C PHE A 88 18.38 -22.29 0.63
N GLY A 89 18.74 -21.49 1.65
CA GLY A 89 20.06 -20.87 1.71
C GLY A 89 21.22 -21.87 1.67
N ASP A 90 21.13 -22.97 2.44
CA ASP A 90 22.14 -24.04 2.42
C ASP A 90 22.19 -24.81 1.08
N ALA A 91 21.04 -25.01 0.44
CA ALA A 91 20.93 -25.71 -0.84
C ALA A 91 21.51 -24.87 -1.99
N ILE A 92 21.17 -23.58 -2.04
CA ILE A 92 21.70 -22.63 -3.04
C ILE A 92 23.20 -22.44 -2.87
N ASP A 93 23.71 -22.35 -1.63
CA ASP A 93 25.16 -22.30 -1.38
C ASP A 93 25.89 -23.50 -2.02
N ALA A 94 25.33 -24.71 -1.91
CA ALA A 94 25.91 -25.91 -2.52
C ALA A 94 25.85 -25.87 -4.06
N LEU A 95 24.74 -25.41 -4.64
CA LEU A 95 24.59 -25.28 -6.09
C LEU A 95 25.53 -24.21 -6.68
N ILE A 96 25.69 -23.08 -5.99
CA ILE A 96 26.66 -22.04 -6.39
C ILE A 96 28.08 -22.61 -6.37
N GLN A 97 28.47 -23.34 -5.32
CA GLN A 97 29.78 -23.98 -5.26
C GLN A 97 29.99 -24.97 -6.42
N GLN A 98 28.97 -25.76 -6.73
CA GLN A 98 29.02 -26.74 -7.82
C GLN A 98 29.18 -26.07 -9.18
N LYS A 99 28.52 -24.93 -9.43
CA LYS A 99 28.64 -24.16 -10.67
C LYS A 99 29.95 -23.37 -10.78
N LEU A 100 30.40 -22.82 -9.65
CA LEU A 100 31.61 -22.00 -9.61
C LEU A 100 32.87 -22.88 -9.81
N GLY A 101 32.85 -24.14 -9.34
CA GLY A 101 33.94 -25.09 -9.51
C GLY A 101 35.27 -24.49 -9.04
N ASP A 102 36.25 -24.41 -9.95
CA ASP A 102 37.58 -23.80 -9.73
C ASP A 102 37.69 -22.32 -10.14
N ARG A 103 36.64 -21.72 -10.71
CA ARG A 103 36.66 -20.31 -11.08
C ARG A 103 36.56 -19.45 -9.83
N GLN A 104 37.48 -18.50 -9.66
CA GLN A 104 37.36 -17.55 -8.57
C GLN A 104 36.21 -16.58 -8.86
N PRO A 105 35.34 -16.29 -7.88
CA PRO A 105 34.27 -15.33 -8.07
C PRO A 105 34.89 -13.94 -8.28
N PRO A 106 34.37 -13.11 -9.21
CA PRO A 106 34.93 -11.80 -9.47
C PRO A 106 34.81 -10.90 -8.23
N VAL A 107 35.92 -10.32 -7.79
CA VAL A 107 35.95 -9.35 -6.67
C VAL A 107 35.33 -8.04 -7.16
N ARG A 108 34.08 -7.77 -6.78
CA ARG A 108 33.38 -6.52 -7.11
C ARG A 108 33.39 -5.50 -5.98
N ASP A 109 33.55 -5.97 -4.74
CA ASP A 109 33.27 -5.18 -3.54
C ASP A 109 34.40 -5.27 -2.51
N ALA A 110 34.52 -4.26 -1.65
CA ALA A 110 35.58 -4.17 -0.64
C ALA A 110 35.50 -5.33 0.35
N LEU A 111 34.29 -5.68 0.82
CA LEU A 111 34.08 -6.82 1.71
C LEU A 111 34.54 -8.14 1.07
N ASP A 112 34.38 -8.31 -0.24
CA ASP A 112 34.87 -9.49 -0.95
C ASP A 112 36.37 -9.54 -1.03
N ALA A 113 37.02 -8.42 -1.34
CA ALA A 113 38.46 -8.33 -1.33
C ALA A 113 39.01 -8.72 0.05
N PHE A 114 38.38 -8.24 1.13
CA PHE A 114 38.74 -8.58 2.50
C PHE A 114 38.52 -10.06 2.83
N ILE A 115 37.35 -10.62 2.52
CA ILE A 115 37.05 -12.04 2.77
C ILE A 115 37.97 -12.93 1.95
N PHE A 116 38.20 -12.60 0.67
CA PHE A 116 39.10 -13.32 -0.21
C PHE A 116 40.53 -13.32 0.33
N GLN A 117 41.04 -12.14 0.71
CA GLN A 117 42.36 -11.99 1.31
C GLN A 117 42.48 -12.81 2.60
N ARG A 118 41.44 -12.83 3.44
CA ARG A 118 41.41 -13.63 4.67
C ARG A 118 41.43 -15.14 4.40
N ILE A 119 40.55 -15.63 3.53
CA ILE A 119 40.51 -17.05 3.16
C ILE A 119 41.85 -17.49 2.54
N TYR A 120 42.47 -16.63 1.73
CA TYR A 120 43.77 -16.90 1.13
C TYR A 120 44.90 -16.98 2.18
N LEU A 121 44.94 -16.03 3.12
CA LEU A 121 45.91 -16.04 4.22
C LEU A 121 45.74 -17.26 5.13
N ASP A 122 44.50 -17.64 5.47
CA ASP A 122 44.21 -18.83 6.28
C ASP A 122 44.61 -20.13 5.56
N LYS A 123 44.35 -20.23 4.24
CA LYS A 123 44.80 -21.38 3.44
C LYS A 123 46.33 -21.52 3.48
N LYS A 124 47.05 -20.41 3.30
CA LYS A 124 48.51 -20.38 3.32
C LYS A 124 49.07 -20.74 4.70
N GLN A 125 48.45 -20.24 5.78
CA GLN A 125 48.84 -20.55 7.15
C GLN A 125 48.60 -22.04 7.50
N ASN A 126 47.55 -22.64 6.96
CA ASN A 126 47.29 -24.07 7.09
C ASN A 126 48.24 -24.95 6.26
N GLU A 127 48.73 -24.46 5.11
CA GLU A 127 49.74 -25.16 4.30
C GLU A 127 51.12 -25.20 4.98
N ASP A 128 51.48 -24.15 5.72
CA ASP A 128 52.73 -24.10 6.50
C ASP A 128 52.68 -24.97 7.79
N GLY A 129 51.49 -25.39 8.22
CA GLY A 129 51.26 -26.23 9.41
C GLY A 129 51.23 -27.73 9.09
N SER A 130 52.39 -28.37 9.02
CA SER A 130 52.51 -29.80 8.68
C SER A 130 51.79 -30.75 9.65
N GLY A 131 50.71 -31.41 9.17
CA GLY A 131 50.28 -32.74 9.59
C GLY A 131 49.20 -32.83 10.68
N ARG A 132 47.92 -32.71 10.30
CA ARG A 132 46.81 -33.49 10.90
C ARG A 132 45.55 -33.51 10.03
N THR A 133 44.97 -34.69 9.91
CA THR A 133 43.93 -35.13 8.99
C THR A 133 42.50 -34.70 9.39
N ASP A 134 42.30 -33.43 9.76
CA ASP A 134 40.98 -32.83 10.06
C ASP A 134 40.62 -31.67 9.10
N GLN A 135 41.19 -31.71 7.89
CA GLN A 135 41.27 -30.57 6.96
C GLN A 135 39.94 -30.02 6.42
N VAL A 136 38.82 -30.74 6.53
CA VAL A 136 37.53 -30.32 5.95
C VAL A 136 36.56 -29.77 7.01
N GLN A 137 36.73 -30.11 8.29
CA GLN A 137 35.79 -29.68 9.35
C GLN A 137 36.07 -28.27 9.88
N ASP A 138 37.30 -27.78 9.80
CA ASP A 138 37.70 -26.53 10.47
C ASP A 138 37.32 -25.24 9.71
N LEU A 139 37.29 -25.24 8.38
CA LEU A 139 36.89 -24.04 7.61
C LEU A 139 35.41 -23.68 7.82
N ARG A 140 34.54 -24.69 7.87
CA ARG A 140 33.09 -24.53 8.09
C ARG A 140 32.75 -24.25 9.56
N ARG A 141 33.64 -24.62 10.50
CA ARG A 141 33.57 -24.23 11.91
C ARG A 141 34.08 -22.81 12.15
N LYS A 142 35.06 -22.33 11.37
CA LYS A 142 35.70 -21.02 11.56
C LYS A 142 34.89 -19.86 10.96
N TYR A 143 34.29 -20.04 9.78
CA TYR A 143 33.47 -19.01 9.14
C TYR A 143 31.99 -19.39 9.14
N PRO A 144 31.11 -18.60 9.79
CA PRO A 144 29.67 -18.84 9.71
C PRO A 144 29.19 -18.63 8.26
N PRO A 145 28.29 -19.50 7.74
CA PRO A 145 27.81 -19.39 6.36
C PRO A 145 27.13 -18.05 6.09
N GLN A 146 26.53 -17.42 7.11
CA GLN A 146 25.91 -16.10 7.00
C GLN A 146 26.89 -14.99 6.56
N LEU A 147 28.20 -15.15 6.84
CA LEU A 147 29.23 -14.20 6.45
C LEU A 147 29.60 -14.33 4.96
N LEU A 148 29.63 -15.57 4.46
CA LEU A 148 29.96 -15.87 3.05
C LEU A 148 28.76 -15.68 2.11
N ARG A 149 27.54 -15.83 2.64
CA ARG A 149 26.30 -15.59 1.88
C ARG A 149 26.25 -14.16 1.40
N ARG A 150 26.22 -13.95 0.09
CA ARG A 150 25.93 -12.64 -0.49
C ARG A 150 24.52 -12.53 -1.04
N PHE A 151 23.92 -13.65 -1.40
CA PHE A 151 22.55 -13.66 -1.88
C PHE A 151 21.56 -13.69 -0.72
N GLU A 152 20.37 -13.19 -1.01
CA GLU A 152 19.20 -13.23 -0.15
C GLU A 152 18.13 -14.06 -0.85
N VAL A 153 17.34 -14.82 -0.08
CA VAL A 153 16.28 -15.67 -0.63
C VAL A 153 14.94 -15.11 -0.18
N PHE A 154 14.07 -14.88 -1.15
CA PHE A 154 12.75 -14.32 -0.95
C PHE A 154 11.70 -15.26 -1.51
N PHE A 155 10.66 -15.53 -0.73
CA PHE A 155 9.49 -16.26 -1.20
C PHE A 155 8.45 -15.27 -1.72
N LYS A 156 8.11 -15.40 -3.01
CA LYS A 156 6.94 -14.74 -3.58
C LYS A 156 5.72 -15.59 -3.26
N GLY A 157 4.70 -14.98 -2.65
CA GLY A 157 3.46 -15.69 -2.34
C GLY A 157 2.81 -16.26 -3.59
N SER A 158 2.06 -17.34 -3.42
CA SER A 158 1.30 -17.96 -4.50
C SER A 158 0.19 -17.03 -4.97
N SER A 159 -0.03 -16.93 -6.29
CA SER A 159 -1.13 -16.17 -6.88
C SER A 159 -2.50 -16.72 -6.44
N MET A 160 -2.56 -18.01 -6.09
CA MET A 160 -3.75 -18.68 -5.54
C MET A 160 -3.97 -18.39 -4.05
N SER A 161 -2.94 -17.92 -3.32
CA SER A 161 -3.08 -17.61 -1.90
C SER A 161 -3.87 -16.31 -1.73
N LYS A 162 -5.08 -16.44 -1.16
CA LYS A 162 -5.92 -15.27 -0.89
C LYS A 162 -5.23 -14.36 0.13
N PRO A 163 -5.14 -13.05 -0.13
CA PRO A 163 -4.58 -12.11 0.84
C PRO A 163 -5.46 -12.11 2.09
N LEU A 164 -4.85 -12.36 3.25
CA LEU A 164 -5.51 -12.30 4.54
C LEU A 164 -5.57 -10.84 5.03
N ALA A 165 -6.66 -10.51 5.72
CA ALA A 165 -6.73 -9.27 6.47
C ALA A 165 -5.84 -9.37 7.72
N ILE A 166 -5.23 -8.25 8.16
CA ILE A 166 -4.39 -8.23 9.38
C ILE A 166 -5.18 -8.76 10.60
N ARG A 167 -6.50 -8.54 10.64
CA ARG A 167 -7.39 -9.01 11.69
C ARG A 167 -7.50 -10.53 11.78
N GLU A 168 -7.43 -11.21 10.65
CA GLU A 168 -7.57 -12.66 10.54
C GLU A 168 -6.31 -13.40 10.98
N VAL A 169 -5.19 -12.68 11.08
CA VAL A 169 -3.91 -13.23 11.57
C VAL A 169 -4.03 -13.54 13.07
N LYS A 170 -4.35 -14.81 13.34
CA LYS A 170 -4.43 -15.42 14.68
C LYS A 170 -3.13 -16.15 15.04
N ALA A 171 -3.06 -16.62 16.29
CA ALA A 171 -1.95 -17.42 16.82
C ALA A 171 -1.63 -18.67 15.97
N ALA A 172 -2.62 -19.24 15.25
CA ALA A 172 -2.42 -20.39 14.35
C ALA A 172 -1.54 -20.09 13.13
N HIS A 173 -1.22 -18.81 12.87
CA HIS A 173 -0.37 -18.37 11.76
C HIS A 173 1.06 -18.05 12.19
N VAL A 174 1.41 -18.24 13.46
CA VAL A 174 2.80 -18.07 13.93
C VAL A 174 3.70 -19.09 13.24
N GLY A 175 4.79 -18.59 12.65
CA GLY A 175 5.76 -19.39 11.89
C GLY A 175 5.36 -19.70 10.45
N LYS A 176 4.12 -19.36 10.05
CA LYS A 176 3.61 -19.61 8.70
C LYS A 176 3.97 -18.47 7.74
N LEU A 177 4.09 -18.80 6.46
CA LEU A 177 4.12 -17.80 5.39
C LEU A 177 2.70 -17.29 5.15
N VAL A 178 2.49 -15.99 5.36
CA VAL A 178 1.20 -15.33 5.17
C VAL A 178 1.34 -14.18 4.20
N THR A 179 0.33 -14.01 3.36
CA THR A 179 0.19 -12.88 2.44
C THR A 179 -0.83 -11.93 3.03
N ILE A 180 -0.39 -10.73 3.41
CA ILE A 180 -1.23 -9.73 4.08
C ILE A 180 -1.38 -8.53 3.14
N SER A 181 -2.59 -7.98 3.08
CA SER A 181 -2.86 -6.72 2.38
C SER A 181 -3.09 -5.59 3.38
N GLY A 182 -2.52 -4.41 3.10
CA GLY A 182 -2.67 -3.25 3.97
C GLY A 182 -2.12 -1.96 3.38
N ILE A 183 -2.38 -0.85 4.04
CA ILE A 183 -1.86 0.48 3.68
C ILE A 183 -0.63 0.77 4.55
N VAL A 184 0.46 1.23 3.95
CA VAL A 184 1.64 1.67 4.71
C VAL A 184 1.34 3.01 5.38
N ILE A 185 1.30 3.06 6.71
CA ILE A 185 1.13 4.32 7.45
C ILE A 185 2.48 5.02 7.64
N ARG A 186 3.48 4.22 8.01
CA ARG A 186 4.78 4.70 8.46
C ARG A 186 5.88 3.87 7.83
N SER A 187 6.88 4.54 7.29
CA SER A 187 8.11 3.93 6.81
C SER A 187 9.29 4.65 7.43
N THR A 188 10.23 3.89 7.99
CA THR A 188 11.49 4.43 8.52
C THR A 188 12.54 4.52 7.42
N GLU A 189 13.60 5.30 7.63
CA GLU A 189 14.75 5.29 6.74
C GLU A 189 15.54 3.98 6.86
N VAL A 190 16.31 3.65 5.82
CA VAL A 190 17.10 2.41 5.78
C VAL A 190 18.28 2.50 6.73
N LYS A 191 18.39 1.51 7.61
CA LYS A 191 19.46 1.37 8.62
C LYS A 191 20.32 0.14 8.32
N PRO A 192 21.62 0.17 8.60
CA PRO A 192 22.45 -1.03 8.53
C PRO A 192 22.22 -1.89 9.79
N MET A 193 21.68 -3.09 9.61
CA MET A 193 21.56 -4.11 10.65
C MET A 193 22.73 -5.10 10.53
N ALA A 194 23.49 -5.29 11.60
CA ALA A 194 24.59 -6.25 11.59
C ALA A 194 24.08 -7.69 11.64
N SER A 195 24.50 -8.53 10.68
CA SER A 195 24.19 -9.96 10.67
C SER A 195 25.28 -10.78 11.35
N VAL A 196 26.55 -10.43 11.10
CA VAL A 196 27.72 -11.06 11.70
C VAL A 196 28.69 -9.97 12.12
N MET A 197 29.05 -9.96 13.41
CA MET A 197 30.13 -9.12 13.92
C MET A 197 31.42 -9.90 14.02
N THR A 198 32.51 -9.26 13.61
CA THR A 198 33.87 -9.78 13.74
C THR A 198 34.61 -9.04 14.84
N TYR A 199 35.30 -9.78 15.69
CA TYR A 199 36.17 -9.21 16.72
C TYR A 199 37.59 -9.74 16.56
N THR A 200 38.57 -8.85 16.65
CA THR A 200 39.98 -9.22 16.71
C THR A 200 40.50 -9.09 18.12
N CYS A 201 41.27 -10.08 18.55
CA CYS A 201 42.00 -10.03 19.81
C CYS A 201 43.32 -9.29 19.65
N ASP A 202 43.63 -8.36 20.55
CA ASP A 202 44.88 -7.58 20.50
C ASP A 202 46.14 -8.44 20.77
N THR A 203 46.02 -9.55 21.49
CA THR A 203 47.18 -10.37 21.90
C THR A 203 47.42 -11.58 20.99
N CYS A 204 46.38 -12.31 20.61
CA CYS A 204 46.54 -13.48 19.71
C CYS A 204 46.26 -13.17 18.24
N GLY A 205 45.69 -12.01 17.91
CA GLY A 205 45.28 -11.68 16.54
C GLY A 205 44.15 -12.55 15.99
N CYS A 206 43.62 -13.52 16.77
CA CYS A 206 42.52 -14.36 16.33
C CYS A 206 41.24 -13.55 16.14
N GLU A 207 40.59 -13.81 15.01
CA GLU A 207 39.28 -13.28 14.67
C GLU A 207 38.17 -14.20 15.20
N THR A 208 37.20 -13.63 15.91
CA THR A 208 36.01 -14.33 16.39
C THR A 208 34.79 -13.79 15.68
N TYR A 209 33.92 -14.71 15.27
CA TYR A 209 32.72 -14.40 14.49
C TYR A 209 31.49 -14.67 15.35
N GLN A 210 30.69 -13.64 15.58
CA GLN A 210 29.43 -13.75 16.33
C GLN A 210 28.25 -13.46 15.40
N PRO A 211 27.41 -14.45 15.05
CA PRO A 211 26.16 -14.20 14.37
C PRO A 211 25.16 -13.54 15.33
N ILE A 212 24.50 -12.48 14.88
CA ILE A 212 23.50 -11.75 15.68
C ILE A 212 22.12 -12.16 15.19
N ALA A 213 21.36 -12.83 16.06
CA ALA A 213 19.99 -13.25 15.76
C ALA A 213 18.92 -12.36 16.41
N GLY A 214 19.30 -11.53 17.39
CA GLY A 214 18.38 -10.73 18.19
C GLY A 214 18.65 -9.22 18.09
N PRO A 215 17.68 -8.38 18.50
CA PRO A 215 17.82 -6.92 18.46
C PRO A 215 18.86 -6.38 19.45
N ALA A 216 19.15 -7.14 20.50
CA ALA A 216 20.21 -6.86 21.45
C ALA A 216 21.16 -8.06 21.52
N PHE A 217 22.45 -7.78 21.50
CA PHE A 217 23.50 -8.77 21.74
C PHE A 217 24.55 -8.19 22.67
N MET A 218 25.22 -9.07 23.40
CA MET A 218 26.37 -8.70 24.23
C MET A 218 27.64 -9.13 23.49
N PRO A 219 28.62 -8.22 23.31
CA PRO A 219 29.89 -8.59 22.72
C PRO A 219 30.62 -9.57 23.65
N PRO A 220 31.29 -10.61 23.11
CA PRO A 220 32.13 -11.48 23.91
C PRO A 220 33.28 -10.66 24.52
N LEU A 221 33.48 -10.79 25.82
CA LEU A 221 34.56 -10.09 26.55
C LEU A 221 35.89 -10.84 26.44
N ASN A 222 35.84 -12.17 26.38
CA ASN A 222 37.02 -13.02 26.39
C ASN A 222 37.17 -13.74 25.05
N CYS A 223 38.41 -13.84 24.57
CA CYS A 223 38.73 -14.59 23.35
C CYS A 223 38.57 -16.11 23.58
N PRO A 224 37.81 -16.84 22.75
CA PRO A 224 37.68 -18.29 22.81
C PRO A 224 38.87 -19.05 22.18
N SER A 225 39.88 -18.35 21.65
CA SER A 225 41.04 -18.99 20.99
C SER A 225 41.84 -19.84 21.98
N LYS A 226 42.27 -21.04 21.55
CA LYS A 226 43.12 -21.95 22.33
C LYS A 226 44.38 -21.25 22.86
N ASP A 227 45.03 -20.42 22.03
CA ASP A 227 46.25 -19.70 22.41
C ASP A 227 46.05 -18.73 23.59
N CYS A 228 44.92 -18.00 23.65
CA CYS A 228 44.62 -17.12 24.79
C CYS A 228 44.17 -17.91 26.03
N VAL A 229 43.43 -19.00 25.84
CA VAL A 229 42.94 -19.83 26.94
C VAL A 229 44.09 -20.59 27.61
N GLU A 230 44.99 -21.16 26.82
CA GLU A 230 46.18 -21.89 27.31
C GLU A 230 47.18 -20.94 27.97
N ASN A 231 47.43 -19.76 27.38
CA ASN A 231 48.35 -18.78 27.95
C ASN A 231 47.74 -17.92 29.09
N ARG A 232 46.45 -18.08 29.40
CA ARG A 232 45.68 -17.19 30.30
C ARG A 232 45.86 -15.69 30.00
N ALA A 233 46.21 -15.38 28.76
CA ALA A 233 46.32 -14.00 28.30
C ALA A 233 44.90 -13.51 28.02
N ASN A 234 44.35 -12.72 28.94
CA ASN A 234 43.05 -12.07 28.77
C ASN A 234 43.17 -10.96 27.73
N GLY A 235 43.28 -11.35 26.46
CA GLY A 235 43.28 -10.44 25.33
C GLY A 235 41.93 -9.76 25.20
N ARG A 236 41.94 -8.44 25.02
CA ARG A 236 40.74 -7.66 24.77
C ARG A 236 40.29 -7.87 23.33
N LEU A 237 39.01 -8.14 23.14
CA LEU A 237 38.39 -8.22 21.83
C LEU A 237 37.94 -6.82 21.39
N GLN A 238 38.41 -6.39 20.22
CA GLN A 238 37.99 -5.17 19.56
C GLN A 238 37.13 -5.51 18.34
N MET A 239 36.00 -4.83 18.19
CA MET A 239 35.10 -5.04 17.05
C MET A 239 35.69 -4.41 15.78
N GLN A 240 35.75 -5.17 14.69
CA GLN A 240 36.16 -4.67 13.39
C GLN A 240 34.96 -4.49 12.45
N ILE A 241 34.62 -3.25 12.13
CA ILE A 241 33.51 -2.93 11.21
C ILE A 241 33.76 -3.49 9.81
N ARG A 242 35.00 -3.40 9.30
CA ARG A 242 35.36 -3.85 7.94
C ARG A 242 35.23 -5.34 7.71
N GLY A 243 35.38 -6.14 8.77
CA GLY A 243 35.19 -7.59 8.71
C GLY A 243 33.75 -8.04 8.95
N SER A 244 32.92 -7.14 9.50
CA SER A 244 31.53 -7.41 9.85
C SER A 244 30.62 -7.24 8.64
N LYS A 245 29.54 -8.02 8.62
CA LYS A 245 28.52 -7.96 7.58
C LYS A 245 27.31 -7.18 8.08
N PHE A 246 26.91 -6.18 7.31
CA PHE A 246 25.71 -5.39 7.52
C PHE A 246 24.71 -5.65 6.40
N MET A 247 23.44 -5.78 6.75
CA MET A 247 22.32 -5.88 5.83
C MET A 247 21.47 -4.61 5.95
N LYS A 248 20.80 -4.23 4.87
CA LYS A 248 19.83 -3.13 4.91
C LYS A 248 18.63 -3.59 5.73
N TYR A 249 18.16 -2.74 6.64
CA TYR A 249 17.01 -2.98 7.49
C TYR A 249 16.12 -1.76 7.47
N GLN A 250 14.82 -1.98 7.37
CA GLN A 250 13.81 -0.95 7.39
C GLN A 250 12.58 -1.46 8.15
N GLU A 251 12.09 -0.64 9.08
CA GLU A 251 10.84 -0.91 9.78
C GLU A 251 9.69 -0.16 9.11
N MET A 252 8.61 -0.86 8.82
CA MET A 252 7.38 -0.32 8.26
C MET A 252 6.20 -0.66 9.17
N ARG A 253 5.20 0.22 9.24
CA ARG A 253 3.91 -0.08 9.87
C ARG A 253 2.81 -0.07 8.83
N ILE A 254 2.06 -1.15 8.79
CA ILE A 254 0.92 -1.31 7.91
C ILE A 254 -0.39 -1.25 8.70
N GLN A 255 -1.45 -0.75 8.08
CA GLN A 255 -2.82 -0.73 8.58
C GLN A 255 -3.72 -1.62 7.75
N GLU A 256 -4.80 -2.08 8.38
CA GLU A 256 -5.93 -2.69 7.67
C GLU A 256 -6.51 -1.73 6.63
N LEU A 257 -6.95 -2.28 5.50
CA LEU A 257 -7.75 -1.55 4.53
C LEU A 257 -9.12 -1.22 5.13
N SER A 258 -9.63 -0.01 4.87
CA SER A 258 -10.90 0.46 5.44
C SER A 258 -12.09 -0.46 5.15
N ASP A 259 -12.14 -1.10 3.98
CA ASP A 259 -13.23 -2.02 3.57
C ASP A 259 -13.28 -3.31 4.41
N GLN A 260 -12.15 -3.71 5.01
CA GLN A 260 -12.04 -4.93 5.83
C GLN A 260 -12.35 -4.67 7.30
N VAL A 261 -12.57 -3.41 7.70
CA VAL A 261 -12.80 -3.04 9.11
C VAL A 261 -14.30 -3.15 9.42
N PRO A 262 -14.72 -4.06 10.32
CA PRO A 262 -16.10 -4.12 10.76
C PRO A 262 -16.48 -2.86 11.55
N VAL A 263 -17.73 -2.43 11.39
CA VAL A 263 -18.29 -1.24 12.05
C VAL A 263 -18.10 -1.33 13.57
N GLY A 264 -17.54 -0.27 14.16
CA GLY A 264 -17.34 -0.15 15.62
C GLY A 264 -16.01 -0.69 16.15
N SER A 265 -15.11 -1.18 15.29
CA SER A 265 -13.74 -1.56 15.68
C SER A 265 -12.70 -0.58 15.15
N ILE A 266 -11.66 -0.34 15.94
CA ILE A 266 -10.50 0.45 15.51
C ILE A 266 -9.65 -0.42 14.56
N PRO A 267 -9.18 0.12 13.41
CA PRO A 267 -8.27 -0.59 12.52
C PRO A 267 -6.98 -0.99 13.25
N ARG A 268 -6.53 -2.23 13.04
CA ARG A 268 -5.28 -2.71 13.65
C ARG A 268 -4.08 -2.35 12.79
N SER A 269 -2.96 -2.08 13.46
CA SER A 269 -1.67 -1.87 12.81
C SER A 269 -0.71 -3.02 13.10
N LEU A 270 0.07 -3.42 12.11
CA LEU A 270 1.10 -4.46 12.24
C LEU A 270 2.48 -3.89 11.88
N THR A 271 3.50 -4.32 12.60
CA THR A 271 4.89 -3.96 12.30
C THR A 271 5.48 -4.97 11.32
N VAL A 272 6.14 -4.47 10.27
CA VAL A 272 6.77 -5.25 9.23
C VAL A 272 8.24 -4.88 9.18
N ASN A 273 9.10 -5.89 9.30
CA ASN A 273 10.53 -5.76 9.14
C ASN A 273 10.89 -6.13 7.70
N VAL A 274 11.44 -5.15 6.99
CA VAL A 274 11.94 -5.33 5.63
C VAL A 274 13.46 -5.39 5.69
N VAL A 275 14.02 -6.49 5.20
CA VAL A 275 15.45 -6.72 5.16
C VAL A 275 15.89 -6.78 3.70
N GLY A 276 17.11 -6.32 3.43
CA GLY A 276 17.76 -6.61 2.16
C GLY A 276 17.38 -5.70 1.00
N GLU A 277 17.28 -6.27 -0.19
CA GLU A 277 16.99 -5.51 -1.43
C GLU A 277 15.57 -4.94 -1.50
N ASN A 278 14.62 -5.50 -0.76
CA ASN A 278 13.23 -4.99 -0.70
C ASN A 278 13.10 -3.64 0.03
N THR A 279 14.19 -3.14 0.62
CA THR A 279 14.19 -1.84 1.29
C THR A 279 13.97 -0.69 0.31
N ARG A 280 13.22 0.35 0.73
CA ARG A 280 12.78 1.51 -0.07
C ARG A 280 11.78 1.22 -1.19
N ALA A 281 11.21 0.01 -1.26
CA ALA A 281 10.19 -0.31 -2.27
C ALA A 281 8.85 0.42 -2.06
N CYS A 282 8.56 0.90 -0.85
CA CYS A 282 7.25 1.42 -0.48
C CYS A 282 7.31 2.80 0.15
N VAL A 283 6.31 3.63 -0.17
CA VAL A 283 6.10 4.96 0.40
C VAL A 283 4.87 4.92 1.33
N PRO A 284 4.83 5.74 2.39
CA PRO A 284 3.60 5.92 3.18
C PRO A 284 2.42 6.34 2.30
N GLY A 285 1.26 5.71 2.49
CA GLY A 285 0.04 5.90 1.70
C GLY A 285 -0.21 4.81 0.65
N ASP A 286 0.80 4.00 0.31
CA ASP A 286 0.62 2.92 -0.66
C ASP A 286 -0.11 1.72 -0.06
N VAL A 287 -1.11 1.21 -0.79
CA VAL A 287 -1.64 -0.14 -0.58
C VAL A 287 -0.65 -1.17 -1.12
N VAL A 288 -0.19 -2.03 -0.23
CA VAL A 288 0.81 -3.05 -0.50
C VAL A 288 0.28 -4.43 -0.13
N ARG A 289 0.68 -5.43 -0.90
CA ARG A 289 0.56 -6.83 -0.53
C ARG A 289 1.93 -7.32 -0.10
N ILE A 290 2.04 -7.73 1.15
CA ILE A 290 3.28 -8.17 1.77
C ILE A 290 3.17 -9.66 2.02
N THR A 291 4.08 -10.43 1.44
CA THR A 291 4.25 -11.84 1.76
C THR A 291 5.39 -11.97 2.75
N GLY A 292 5.13 -12.64 3.86
CA GLY A 292 6.09 -12.65 4.95
C GLY A 292 5.79 -13.71 5.98
N THR A 293 6.77 -13.94 6.84
CA THR A 293 6.63 -14.88 7.96
C THR A 293 6.19 -14.14 9.19
N PHE A 294 5.10 -14.60 9.81
CA PHE A 294 4.57 -14.00 11.02
C PHE A 294 5.29 -14.58 12.24
N ALA A 295 6.03 -13.74 12.97
CA ALA A 295 6.86 -14.15 14.09
C ALA A 295 6.64 -13.25 15.33
N PRO A 296 6.60 -13.82 16.54
CA PRO A 296 6.62 -13.05 17.77
C PRO A 296 8.04 -12.57 18.08
N LEU A 297 8.19 -11.31 18.48
CA LEU A 297 9.42 -10.77 19.04
C LEU A 297 9.42 -10.98 20.56
N MET A 298 10.35 -11.79 21.05
CA MET A 298 10.60 -11.87 22.48
C MET A 298 11.54 -10.74 22.90
N ARG A 299 11.03 -9.82 23.73
CA ARG A 299 11.88 -8.81 24.37
C ARG A 299 12.71 -9.47 25.47
N THR A 300 13.99 -9.17 25.52
CA THR A 300 14.90 -9.65 26.57
C THR A 300 15.01 -8.64 27.72
N GLY A 301 15.23 -9.12 28.94
CA GLY A 301 15.55 -8.30 30.12
C GLY A 301 14.33 -7.83 30.95
N PHE A 302 14.48 -6.69 31.65
CA PHE A 302 13.50 -6.21 32.65
C PHE A 302 12.10 -5.92 32.06
N ARG A 303 12.03 -5.56 30.77
CA ARG A 303 10.77 -5.36 30.03
C ARG A 303 9.97 -6.67 29.84
N GLN A 304 10.62 -7.84 29.88
CA GLN A 304 9.94 -9.14 29.84
C GLN A 304 9.22 -9.43 31.16
N PHE A 305 9.78 -8.95 32.28
CA PHE A 305 9.18 -9.13 33.61
C PHE A 305 7.89 -8.33 33.77
N THR A 306 7.79 -7.14 33.17
CA THR A 306 6.59 -6.30 33.19
C THR A 306 5.55 -6.74 32.15
N GLY A 307 6.00 -7.30 31.01
CA GLY A 307 5.14 -7.72 29.90
C GLY A 307 4.59 -9.15 30.02
N GLY A 308 5.04 -9.94 30.99
CA GLY A 308 4.59 -11.33 31.14
C GLY A 308 4.80 -12.16 29.87
N LEU A 309 3.77 -12.93 29.49
CA LEU A 309 3.75 -13.76 28.27
C LEU A 309 3.27 -12.99 27.02
N THR A 310 2.96 -11.69 27.14
CA THR A 310 2.52 -10.89 25.99
C THR A 310 3.72 -10.57 25.10
N THR A 311 3.70 -11.08 23.88
CA THR A 311 4.74 -10.85 22.87
C THR A 311 4.22 -9.89 21.82
N GLU A 312 5.05 -8.91 21.45
CA GLU A 312 4.78 -8.09 20.28
C GLU A 312 5.00 -8.96 19.04
N VAL A 313 4.14 -8.80 18.04
CA VAL A 313 4.21 -9.57 16.80
C VAL A 313 4.72 -8.69 15.68
N PHE A 314 5.52 -9.28 14.80
CA PHE A 314 6.02 -8.64 13.60
C PHE A 314 5.99 -9.62 12.42
N VAL A 315 6.04 -9.07 11.22
CA VAL A 315 6.17 -9.85 9.99
C VAL A 315 7.54 -9.60 9.40
N GLU A 316 8.29 -10.66 9.13
CA GLU A 316 9.49 -10.58 8.28
C GLU A 316 9.04 -10.62 6.82
N ALA A 317 9.17 -9.50 6.11
CA ALA A 317 8.74 -9.40 4.72
C ALA A 317 9.74 -10.09 3.79
N HIS A 318 9.24 -11.01 2.97
CA HIS A 318 10.00 -11.66 1.91
C HIS A 318 9.73 -11.01 0.55
N HIS A 319 8.49 -10.65 0.26
CA HIS A 319 8.17 -9.94 -0.98
C HIS A 319 7.13 -8.87 -0.72
N ILE A 320 7.29 -7.72 -1.38
CA ILE A 320 6.37 -6.60 -1.27
C ILE A 320 5.92 -6.23 -2.68
N GLU A 321 4.64 -6.40 -2.94
CA GLU A 321 4.00 -5.98 -4.19
C GLU A 321 3.23 -4.69 -3.92
N ASN A 322 3.60 -3.62 -4.62
CA ASN A 322 2.82 -2.39 -4.59
C ASN A 322 1.68 -2.51 -5.58
N ILE A 323 0.44 -2.55 -5.07
CA ILE A 323 -0.75 -2.71 -5.91
C ILE A 323 -0.94 -1.46 -6.78
N ASN A 324 -0.39 -0.30 -6.44
CA ASN A 324 -0.65 0.93 -7.19
C ASN A 324 0.12 1.06 -8.49
N MET A 325 1.35 0.56 -8.53
CA MET A 325 2.23 0.72 -9.70
C MET A 325 2.10 -0.45 -10.68
N ASN A 326 1.81 -1.67 -10.22
CA ASN A 326 1.74 -2.87 -11.06
C ASN A 326 0.29 -3.26 -11.43
N ASN A 327 -0.65 -2.33 -11.35
CA ASN A 327 -2.06 -2.54 -11.67
C ASN A 327 -2.36 -2.91 -13.15
N GLU A 328 -1.33 -3.18 -13.95
CA GLU A 328 -1.48 -3.64 -15.32
C GLU A 328 -1.59 -5.18 -15.42
N ASP A 329 -1.01 -5.98 -14.50
CA ASP A 329 -0.91 -7.44 -14.73
C ASP A 329 -1.74 -8.35 -13.79
N ILE A 330 -2.04 -7.95 -12.53
CA ILE A 330 -2.72 -8.83 -11.54
C ILE A 330 -4.23 -8.59 -11.45
N LEU A 331 -4.70 -7.48 -12.02
CA LEU A 331 -6.12 -7.12 -12.01
C LEU A 331 -6.91 -7.73 -13.17
N ASP A 332 -6.26 -8.35 -14.15
CA ASP A 332 -6.94 -8.74 -15.40
C ASP A 332 -7.89 -9.93 -15.22
N GLU A 333 -7.61 -10.92 -14.35
CA GLU A 333 -8.53 -12.06 -14.18
C GLU A 333 -9.73 -11.81 -13.23
N GLN A 334 -9.67 -10.81 -12.35
CA GLN A 334 -10.76 -10.54 -11.37
C GLN A 334 -11.69 -9.39 -11.81
N TYR A 335 -11.31 -8.66 -12.85
CA TYR A 335 -12.06 -7.51 -13.39
C TYR A 335 -12.61 -7.77 -14.80
N GLU A 336 -12.40 -8.94 -15.41
CA GLU A 336 -13.18 -9.35 -16.58
C GLU A 336 -14.67 -9.34 -16.20
N LEU A 337 -15.43 -8.46 -16.87
CA LEU A 337 -16.87 -8.39 -16.77
C LEU A 337 -17.43 -9.72 -17.30
N THR A 338 -18.32 -10.37 -16.56
CA THR A 338 -19.06 -11.53 -17.08
C THR A 338 -19.94 -11.12 -18.27
N GLU A 339 -20.29 -12.05 -19.16
CA GLU A 339 -21.14 -11.77 -20.33
C GLU A 339 -22.44 -11.04 -19.94
N ASP A 340 -23.06 -11.41 -18.81
CA ASP A 340 -24.23 -10.74 -18.25
C ASP A 340 -23.99 -9.27 -17.87
N GLU A 341 -22.77 -8.93 -17.41
CA GLU A 341 -22.39 -7.56 -17.04
C GLU A 341 -22.19 -6.69 -18.29
N ILE A 342 -21.71 -7.28 -19.39
CA ILE A 342 -21.56 -6.61 -20.69
C ILE A 342 -22.93 -6.29 -21.30
N GLU A 343 -23.92 -7.17 -21.15
CA GLU A 343 -25.30 -6.91 -21.60
C GLU A 343 -25.92 -5.71 -20.86
N ILE A 344 -25.67 -5.58 -19.56
CA ILE A 344 -26.15 -4.45 -18.74
C ILE A 344 -25.50 -3.14 -19.17
N VAL A 345 -24.19 -3.15 -19.47
CA VAL A 345 -23.46 -1.97 -19.96
C VAL A 345 -23.93 -1.53 -21.34
N SER A 346 -24.40 -2.47 -22.17
CA SER A 346 -24.85 -2.21 -23.54
C SER A 346 -26.22 -1.53 -23.64
N GLN A 347 -26.92 -1.30 -22.52
CA GLN A 347 -28.19 -0.59 -22.53
C GLN A 347 -28.02 0.92 -22.70
N ASP A 348 -28.81 1.53 -23.58
CA ASP A 348 -28.70 2.96 -23.94
C ASP A 348 -28.92 3.95 -22.76
N ASN A 349 -29.57 3.52 -21.67
CA ASN A 349 -29.82 4.33 -20.47
C ASN A 349 -28.84 4.08 -19.31
N PHE A 350 -27.67 3.53 -19.60
CA PHE A 350 -26.72 3.11 -18.56
C PHE A 350 -26.23 4.25 -17.65
N TYR A 351 -26.04 5.48 -18.16
CA TYR A 351 -25.65 6.64 -17.35
C TYR A 351 -26.69 7.01 -16.29
N GLU A 352 -27.99 6.95 -16.63
CA GLU A 352 -29.06 7.25 -15.68
C GLU A 352 -29.30 6.10 -14.71
N LEU A 353 -29.13 4.86 -15.17
CA LEU A 353 -29.20 3.66 -14.34
C LEU A 353 -28.10 3.65 -13.27
N LEU A 354 -26.86 3.99 -13.64
CA LEU A 354 -25.75 4.13 -12.68
C LEU A 354 -26.04 5.25 -11.67
N ALA A 355 -26.49 6.40 -12.14
CA ALA A 355 -26.82 7.52 -11.26
C ALA A 355 -27.97 7.18 -10.29
N TYR A 356 -28.97 6.42 -10.75
CA TYR A 356 -30.07 5.94 -9.90
C TYR A 356 -29.58 4.93 -8.85
N SER A 357 -28.65 4.06 -9.23
CA SER A 357 -28.07 3.02 -8.37
C SER A 357 -27.18 3.60 -7.25
N ILE A 358 -26.72 4.85 -7.37
CA ILE A 358 -26.02 5.53 -6.27
C ILE A 358 -27.04 5.98 -5.22
N ALA A 359 -26.87 5.47 -4.00
CA ALA A 359 -27.71 5.77 -2.84
C ALA A 359 -29.22 5.70 -3.16
N PRO A 360 -29.74 4.51 -3.49
CA PRO A 360 -31.16 4.36 -3.86
C PRO A 360 -32.10 4.66 -2.68
N GLU A 361 -31.60 4.58 -1.44
CA GLU A 361 -32.32 4.96 -0.22
C GLU A 361 -32.86 6.41 -0.26
N ILE A 362 -32.18 7.29 -0.99
CA ILE A 362 -32.53 8.70 -1.09
C ILE A 362 -33.29 8.94 -2.39
N TYR A 363 -34.55 9.39 -2.25
CA TYR A 363 -35.40 9.79 -3.36
C TYR A 363 -34.98 11.16 -3.90
N GLY A 364 -34.90 11.28 -5.23
CA GLY A 364 -34.63 12.54 -5.92
C GLY A 364 -33.14 12.82 -6.15
N HIS A 365 -32.84 14.11 -6.39
CA HIS A 365 -31.48 14.65 -6.63
C HIS A 365 -30.65 13.90 -7.68
N MET A 366 -31.26 13.56 -8.83
CA MET A 366 -30.58 12.82 -9.89
C MET A 366 -29.32 13.54 -10.41
N ASP A 367 -29.34 14.87 -10.53
CA ASP A 367 -28.18 15.64 -10.99
C ASP A 367 -27.03 15.67 -9.96
N VAL A 368 -27.34 15.67 -8.67
CA VAL A 368 -26.34 15.55 -7.59
C VAL A 368 -25.70 14.16 -7.65
N LYS A 369 -26.50 13.10 -7.82
CA LYS A 369 -25.99 11.72 -7.95
C LYS A 369 -25.12 11.53 -9.20
N LYS A 370 -25.53 12.10 -10.34
CA LYS A 370 -24.72 12.17 -11.58
C LYS A 370 -23.38 12.86 -11.31
N SER A 371 -23.38 13.97 -10.59
CA SER A 371 -22.15 14.68 -10.22
C SER A 371 -21.23 13.84 -9.32
N LEU A 372 -21.78 13.14 -8.32
CA LEU A 372 -21.02 12.24 -7.44
C LEU A 372 -20.41 11.07 -8.22
N LEU A 373 -21.14 10.53 -9.21
CA LEU A 373 -20.62 9.50 -10.13
C LEU A 373 -19.41 10.02 -10.92
N LEU A 374 -19.48 11.24 -11.45
CA LEU A 374 -18.36 11.85 -12.15
C LEU A 374 -17.15 12.08 -11.24
N ALA A 375 -17.36 12.46 -9.97
CA ALA A 375 -16.27 12.56 -9.00
C ALA A 375 -15.63 11.20 -8.67
N LEU A 376 -16.44 10.13 -8.65
CA LEU A 376 -15.96 8.75 -8.43
C LEU A 376 -15.06 8.26 -9.56
N VAL A 377 -15.41 8.54 -10.82
CA VAL A 377 -14.60 8.20 -11.99
C VAL A 377 -13.37 9.11 -12.08
N GLY A 378 -13.55 10.42 -11.85
CA GLY A 378 -12.48 11.43 -11.92
C GLY A 378 -12.03 11.73 -13.35
N GLY A 379 -11.40 12.89 -13.54
CA GLY A 379 -10.84 13.32 -14.82
C GLY A 379 -9.39 12.87 -15.05
N VAL A 380 -8.87 13.13 -16.24
CA VAL A 380 -7.50 12.74 -16.64
C VAL A 380 -6.47 13.72 -16.08
N ASP A 381 -5.48 13.23 -15.35
CA ASP A 381 -4.30 14.01 -14.95
C ASP A 381 -3.36 14.17 -16.15
N LYS A 382 -3.01 15.41 -16.52
CA LYS A 382 -2.06 15.69 -17.60
C LYS A 382 -0.78 16.32 -17.06
N LYS A 383 0.37 15.78 -17.47
CA LYS A 383 1.69 16.38 -17.25
C LYS A 383 2.14 17.03 -18.56
N VAL A 384 2.03 18.35 -18.68
CA VAL A 384 2.45 19.09 -19.88
C VAL A 384 3.60 20.00 -19.51
N ASN A 385 4.79 19.78 -20.09
CA ASN A 385 5.95 20.68 -19.97
C ASN A 385 6.26 21.18 -18.54
N GLY A 386 6.26 20.28 -17.56
CA GLY A 386 6.54 20.61 -16.15
C GLY A 386 5.34 21.20 -15.37
N MET A 387 4.25 21.57 -16.05
CA MET A 387 2.99 21.94 -15.42
C MET A 387 2.09 20.71 -15.28
N LYS A 388 1.73 20.37 -14.04
CA LYS A 388 0.76 19.31 -13.74
C LYS A 388 -0.64 19.93 -13.72
N VAL A 389 -1.53 19.47 -14.58
CA VAL A 389 -2.94 19.84 -14.55
C VAL A 389 -3.71 18.76 -13.83
N ARG A 390 -4.36 19.12 -12.72
CA ARG A 390 -5.20 18.21 -11.93
C ARG A 390 -6.41 17.71 -12.74
N GLY A 391 -6.70 16.42 -12.64
CA GLY A 391 -7.90 15.75 -13.15
C GLY A 391 -8.97 15.48 -12.09
N CYS A 392 -8.62 15.56 -10.79
CA CYS A 392 -9.57 15.40 -9.67
C CYS A 392 -10.69 16.44 -9.71
N ILE A 393 -11.92 16.01 -9.48
CA ILE A 393 -13.12 16.85 -9.45
C ILE A 393 -13.49 17.10 -7.98
N ASN A 394 -13.66 18.36 -7.62
CA ASN A 394 -14.05 18.76 -6.26
C ASN A 394 -15.51 19.23 -6.25
N ILE A 395 -16.31 18.68 -5.31
CA ILE A 395 -17.73 18.97 -5.19
C ILE A 395 -18.03 19.51 -3.79
N LEU A 396 -18.83 20.57 -3.71
CA LEU A 396 -19.37 21.09 -2.46
C LEU A 396 -20.89 20.97 -2.44
N LEU A 397 -21.43 20.25 -1.46
CA LEU A 397 -22.86 20.10 -1.19
C LEU A 397 -23.28 21.08 -0.09
N MET A 398 -24.12 22.04 -0.44
CA MET A 398 -24.64 23.09 0.45
C MET A 398 -26.15 22.90 0.60
N GLY A 399 -26.74 23.34 1.70
CA GLY A 399 -28.19 23.16 1.92
C GLY A 399 -28.61 23.04 3.37
N ASP A 400 -29.90 22.92 3.58
CA ASP A 400 -30.48 22.90 4.93
C ASP A 400 -30.25 21.53 5.62
N PRO A 401 -30.25 21.47 6.97
CA PRO A 401 -30.18 20.20 7.68
C PRO A 401 -31.46 19.41 7.40
N GLY A 402 -31.32 18.12 7.07
CA GLY A 402 -32.45 17.23 6.75
C GLY A 402 -32.43 16.67 5.32
N VAL A 403 -31.65 17.24 4.40
CA VAL A 403 -31.57 16.79 2.99
C VAL A 403 -30.62 15.60 2.75
N ALA A 404 -30.39 14.78 3.78
CA ALA A 404 -29.58 13.55 3.73
C ALA A 404 -28.13 13.67 3.16
N LYS A 405 -27.50 14.85 3.21
CA LYS A 405 -26.14 15.04 2.65
C LYS A 405 -25.07 14.14 3.27
N SER A 406 -25.07 14.00 4.59
CA SER A 406 -24.09 13.13 5.29
C SER A 406 -24.29 11.66 4.90
N GLN A 407 -25.53 11.24 4.59
CA GLN A 407 -25.82 9.90 4.08
C GLN A 407 -25.27 9.71 2.65
N LEU A 408 -25.37 10.72 1.78
CA LEU A 408 -24.73 10.70 0.47
C LEU A 408 -23.20 10.58 0.59
N LEU A 409 -22.57 11.36 1.45
CA LEU A 409 -21.12 11.29 1.70
C LEU A 409 -20.70 9.92 2.25
N SER A 410 -21.43 9.38 3.22
CA SER A 410 -21.16 8.05 3.78
C SER A 410 -21.38 6.93 2.77
N TYR A 411 -22.36 7.07 1.87
CA TYR A 411 -22.55 6.12 0.78
C TYR A 411 -21.40 6.16 -0.22
N VAL A 412 -20.92 7.35 -0.60
CA VAL A 412 -19.77 7.50 -1.50
C VAL A 412 -18.48 6.99 -0.85
N ASP A 413 -18.30 7.24 0.44
CA ASP A 413 -17.19 6.71 1.24
C ASP A 413 -17.20 5.17 1.21
N ARG A 414 -18.36 4.54 1.39
CA ARG A 414 -18.50 3.08 1.22
C ARG A 414 -18.33 2.63 -0.21
N LEU A 415 -18.71 3.40 -1.22
CA LEU A 415 -18.61 2.96 -2.61
C LEU A 415 -17.16 3.01 -3.12
N ALA A 416 -16.38 4.02 -2.73
CA ALA A 416 -15.01 4.19 -3.19
C ALA A 416 -14.03 3.20 -2.52
N ILE A 417 -13.08 2.66 -3.30
CA ILE A 417 -12.03 1.72 -2.82
C ILE A 417 -11.04 2.41 -1.87
N ARG A 418 -10.79 3.70 -2.11
CA ARG A 418 -9.95 4.56 -1.28
C ARG A 418 -10.73 5.80 -0.93
N SER A 419 -11.18 5.83 0.32
CA SER A 419 -11.93 6.93 0.85
C SER A 419 -11.59 7.13 2.32
N GLN A 420 -11.66 8.39 2.73
CA GLN A 420 -11.52 8.75 4.13
C GLN A 420 -12.63 9.73 4.47
N TYR A 421 -13.52 9.28 5.36
CA TYR A 421 -14.52 10.14 5.97
C TYR A 421 -13.92 10.92 7.14
N THR A 422 -14.14 12.23 7.14
CA THR A 422 -13.72 13.16 8.18
C THR A 422 -14.82 14.18 8.46
N THR A 423 -14.87 14.67 9.69
CA THR A 423 -15.70 15.82 10.08
C THR A 423 -14.79 17.02 10.33
N GLY A 424 -15.24 18.19 9.91
CA GLY A 424 -14.49 19.45 10.06
C GLY A 424 -14.14 19.80 11.51
N ARG A 425 -14.84 19.26 12.51
CA ARG A 425 -14.48 19.40 13.94
C ARG A 425 -13.65 18.25 14.49
N GLY A 426 -13.86 17.04 14.00
CA GLY A 426 -13.19 15.83 14.52
C GLY A 426 -11.77 15.64 13.97
N SER A 427 -11.44 16.27 12.84
CA SER A 427 -10.11 16.22 12.24
C SER A 427 -9.38 17.53 12.48
N SER A 428 -8.47 17.55 13.45
CA SER A 428 -7.52 18.66 13.59
C SER A 428 -6.53 18.66 12.43
N GLY A 429 -5.89 19.79 12.13
CA GLY A 429 -4.93 19.91 11.03
C GLY A 429 -3.80 18.88 11.04
N VAL A 430 -3.43 18.33 12.20
CA VAL A 430 -2.48 17.22 12.31
C VAL A 430 -3.07 15.91 11.77
N GLY A 431 -4.34 15.63 12.06
CA GLY A 431 -5.08 14.48 11.54
C GLY A 431 -5.49 14.62 10.08
N LEU A 432 -5.63 15.85 9.57
CA LEU A 432 -5.92 16.11 8.15
C LEU A 432 -4.66 16.04 7.27
N THR A 433 -3.54 16.61 7.74
CA THR A 433 -2.27 16.72 7.00
C THR A 433 -1.35 15.52 7.23
N ALA A 434 -0.24 15.71 7.94
CA ALA A 434 0.58 14.63 8.47
C ALA A 434 1.18 15.07 9.81
N ALA A 435 1.39 14.09 10.68
CA ALA A 435 1.98 14.27 11.99
C ALA A 435 3.45 13.88 11.96
N VAL A 436 4.27 14.57 12.76
CA VAL A 436 5.63 14.11 13.05
C VAL A 436 5.60 13.46 14.43
N MET A 437 5.86 12.16 14.50
CA MET A 437 5.90 11.40 15.75
C MET A 437 7.29 10.85 16.03
N LYS A 438 7.67 10.79 17.31
CA LYS A 438 8.91 10.13 17.73
C LYS A 438 8.71 8.62 17.77
N ASP A 439 9.60 7.90 17.12
CA ASP A 439 9.61 6.44 17.19
C ASP A 439 10.07 5.95 18.58
N PRO A 440 9.32 5.05 19.25
CA PRO A 440 9.67 4.60 20.61
C PRO A 440 10.95 3.77 20.71
N VAL A 441 11.43 3.17 19.61
CA VAL A 441 12.65 2.34 19.63
C VAL A 441 13.87 3.17 19.24
N THR A 442 13.76 3.96 18.18
CA THR A 442 14.90 4.66 17.58
C THR A 442 15.00 6.13 18.01
N GLY A 443 13.92 6.72 18.52
CA GLY A 443 13.88 8.13 18.92
C GLY A 443 13.87 9.12 17.76
N GLU A 444 13.91 8.64 16.51
CA GLU A 444 13.84 9.47 15.32
C GLU A 444 12.43 10.01 15.09
N MET A 445 12.37 11.17 14.45
CA MET A 445 11.13 11.81 14.04
C MET A 445 10.65 11.14 12.74
N ALA A 446 9.57 10.36 12.82
CA ALA A 446 8.92 9.74 11.67
C ALA A 446 7.66 10.50 11.28
N LEU A 447 7.37 10.54 9.97
CA LEU A 447 6.14 11.11 9.44
C LEU A 447 5.03 10.06 9.45
N GLU A 448 3.86 10.45 9.94
CA GLU A 448 2.61 9.68 9.86
C GLU A 448 1.62 10.46 8.99
N GLY A 449 1.14 9.83 7.92
CA GLY A 449 0.14 10.41 7.02
C GLY A 449 -1.20 10.62 7.72
N GLY A 450 -1.78 11.81 7.57
CA GLY A 450 -3.16 12.09 7.96
C GLY A 450 -4.15 11.71 6.87
N ALA A 451 -5.43 12.05 7.08
CA ALA A 451 -6.55 11.67 6.24
C ALA A 451 -6.36 11.98 4.75
N LEU A 452 -5.83 13.16 4.39
CA LEU A 452 -5.63 13.54 3.00
C LEU A 452 -4.47 12.77 2.33
N VAL A 453 -3.45 12.40 3.09
CA VAL A 453 -2.32 11.61 2.58
C VAL A 453 -2.73 10.16 2.37
N LEU A 454 -3.51 9.60 3.31
CA LEU A 454 -4.04 8.24 3.21
C LEU A 454 -5.06 8.09 2.08
N ALA A 455 -5.76 9.17 1.73
CA ALA A 455 -6.73 9.19 0.63
C ALA A 455 -6.11 9.47 -0.77
N ASP A 456 -4.78 9.41 -0.95
CA ASP A 456 -4.14 9.67 -2.26
C ASP A 456 -4.71 8.78 -3.38
N GLN A 457 -5.00 9.41 -4.53
CA GLN A 457 -5.72 8.83 -5.69
C GLN A 457 -7.16 8.35 -5.39
N GLY A 458 -7.69 8.72 -4.23
CA GLY A 458 -9.03 8.40 -3.77
C GLY A 458 -9.89 9.64 -3.57
N ILE A 459 -10.84 9.52 -2.65
CA ILE A 459 -11.81 10.56 -2.31
C ILE A 459 -11.69 10.89 -0.83
N CYS A 460 -11.61 12.17 -0.49
CA CYS A 460 -11.74 12.62 0.90
C CYS A 460 -13.14 13.22 1.08
N CYS A 461 -13.94 12.58 1.93
CA CYS A 461 -15.27 13.07 2.30
C CYS A 461 -15.14 13.92 3.57
N ILE A 462 -15.54 15.19 3.49
CA ILE A 462 -15.49 16.14 4.61
C ILE A 462 -16.90 16.60 4.92
N ASP A 463 -17.42 16.22 6.09
CA ASP A 463 -18.69 16.76 6.60
C ASP A 463 -18.44 17.98 7.51
N GLU A 464 -19.45 18.86 7.62
CA GLU A 464 -19.37 20.11 8.39
C GLU A 464 -18.17 20.99 8.01
N PHE A 465 -17.95 21.16 6.71
CA PHE A 465 -16.84 21.94 6.17
C PHE A 465 -16.82 23.40 6.68
N ASP A 466 -17.99 23.97 7.00
CA ASP A 466 -18.12 25.31 7.56
C ASP A 466 -17.52 25.43 8.97
N LYS A 467 -17.43 24.33 9.73
CA LYS A 467 -16.94 24.30 11.11
C LYS A 467 -15.43 24.09 11.26
N MET A 468 -14.70 23.98 10.15
CA MET A 468 -13.25 23.81 10.18
C MET A 468 -12.51 25.06 10.65
N MET A 469 -11.38 24.83 11.32
CA MET A 469 -10.48 25.89 11.77
C MET A 469 -9.72 26.52 10.60
N ASP A 470 -9.31 27.77 10.75
CA ASP A 470 -8.60 28.50 9.68
C ASP A 470 -7.25 27.86 9.30
N ALA A 471 -6.57 27.19 10.24
CA ALA A 471 -5.33 26.45 9.94
C ALA A 471 -5.59 25.31 8.92
N ASP A 472 -6.70 24.59 9.08
CA ASP A 472 -7.06 23.46 8.22
C ASP A 472 -7.47 23.93 6.82
N ARG A 473 -8.07 25.13 6.74
CA ARG A 473 -8.39 25.79 5.46
C ARG A 473 -7.13 26.06 4.63
N THR A 474 -6.00 26.40 5.26
CA THR A 474 -4.73 26.62 4.53
C THR A 474 -4.17 25.34 3.91
N ALA A 475 -4.26 24.22 4.63
CA ALA A 475 -3.85 22.92 4.11
C ALA A 475 -4.71 22.49 2.91
N ILE A 476 -6.03 22.70 2.99
CA ILE A 476 -6.95 22.37 1.89
C ILE A 476 -6.69 23.27 0.68
N HIS A 477 -6.36 24.55 0.90
CA HIS A 477 -5.95 25.45 -0.18
C HIS A 477 -4.74 24.94 -0.95
N GLU A 478 -3.75 24.39 -0.24
CA GLU A 478 -2.58 23.79 -0.85
C GLU A 478 -2.94 22.54 -1.66
N VAL A 479 -3.72 21.63 -1.07
CA VAL A 479 -4.12 20.36 -1.69
C VAL A 479 -4.97 20.59 -2.95
N MET A 480 -5.94 21.51 -2.92
CA MET A 480 -6.79 21.79 -4.08
C MET A 480 -6.04 22.45 -5.25
N GLU A 481 -4.94 23.15 -4.98
CA GLU A 481 -4.17 23.88 -6.00
C GLU A 481 -3.02 23.02 -6.54
N GLN A 482 -2.22 22.42 -5.65
CA GLN A 482 -0.97 21.75 -6.00
C GLN A 482 -1.06 20.22 -5.93
N GLN A 483 -2.11 19.66 -5.32
CA GLN A 483 -2.23 18.22 -5.01
C GLN A 483 -1.05 17.69 -4.19
N THR A 484 -0.47 18.57 -3.36
CA THR A 484 0.65 18.27 -2.47
C THR A 484 0.42 18.95 -1.13
N ILE A 485 1.03 18.40 -0.07
CA ILE A 485 1.03 18.95 1.28
C ILE A 485 2.48 19.18 1.67
N SER A 486 2.85 20.43 1.95
CA SER A 486 4.17 20.78 2.46
C SER A 486 4.13 20.81 3.98
N ILE A 487 5.10 20.12 4.57
CA ILE A 487 5.25 20.03 6.02
C ILE A 487 6.61 20.56 6.38
N ALA A 488 6.59 21.63 7.19
CA ALA A 488 7.75 22.24 7.80
C ALA A 488 7.63 22.14 9.33
N LYS A 489 7.82 20.94 9.89
CA LYS A 489 7.70 20.69 11.34
C LYS A 489 8.90 19.90 11.85
N ALA A 490 9.35 20.25 13.06
CA ALA A 490 10.42 19.55 13.78
C ALA A 490 11.72 19.33 12.98
N GLY A 491 12.10 20.29 12.12
CA GLY A 491 13.32 20.22 11.30
C GLY A 491 13.17 19.40 10.01
N ILE A 492 12.00 18.82 9.76
CA ILE A 492 11.69 18.09 8.53
C ILE A 492 10.96 19.05 7.58
N LEU A 493 11.57 19.32 6.43
CA LEU A 493 10.98 20.04 5.29
C LEU A 493 10.70 19.02 4.19
N THR A 494 9.47 18.54 4.12
CA THR A 494 9.08 17.50 3.14
C THR A 494 7.75 17.85 2.50
N THR A 495 7.58 17.42 1.25
CA THR A 495 6.33 17.55 0.51
C THR A 495 5.78 16.16 0.27
N LEU A 496 4.55 15.91 0.74
CA LEU A 496 3.81 14.68 0.48
C LEU A 496 2.82 14.92 -0.67
N ASN A 497 2.60 13.90 -1.51
CA ASN A 497 1.59 13.99 -2.55
C ASN A 497 0.20 13.69 -1.96
N ALA A 498 -0.80 14.45 -2.37
CA ALA A 498 -2.19 14.30 -1.96
C ALA A 498 -3.11 14.58 -3.17
N ARG A 499 -3.12 13.67 -4.15
CA ARG A 499 -3.97 13.72 -5.35
C ARG A 499 -5.34 13.17 -5.00
N VAL A 500 -6.09 13.95 -4.23
CA VAL A 500 -7.39 13.56 -3.71
C VAL A 500 -8.49 14.38 -4.36
N SER A 501 -9.64 13.73 -4.61
CA SER A 501 -10.88 14.45 -4.92
C SER A 501 -11.58 14.79 -3.60
N ILE A 502 -11.93 16.05 -3.39
CA ILE A 502 -12.59 16.50 -2.16
C ILE A 502 -14.09 16.58 -2.42
N ILE A 503 -14.87 15.86 -1.62
CA ILE A 503 -16.32 16.00 -1.55
C ILE A 503 -16.66 16.55 -0.18
N ALA A 504 -17.13 17.80 -0.15
CA ALA A 504 -17.43 18.51 1.07
C ALA A 504 -18.93 18.71 1.23
N ALA A 505 -19.44 18.60 2.46
CA ALA A 505 -20.77 19.08 2.83
C ALA A 505 -20.64 20.27 3.77
N ALA A 506 -21.43 21.31 3.49
CA ALA A 506 -21.52 22.52 4.31
C ALA A 506 -22.97 22.86 4.61
N ASN A 507 -23.19 23.41 5.80
CA ASN A 507 -24.50 23.90 6.23
C ASN A 507 -24.50 25.43 6.27
N PRO A 508 -25.62 26.10 5.92
CA PRO A 508 -25.73 27.54 6.04
C PRO A 508 -25.64 27.96 7.52
N SER A 509 -25.06 29.12 7.79
CA SER A 509 -24.76 29.59 9.15
C SER A 509 -25.99 29.73 10.05
N PHE A 510 -27.16 30.02 9.46
CA PHE A 510 -28.44 30.16 10.15
C PHE A 510 -29.33 28.91 10.07
N GLY A 511 -28.80 27.78 9.59
CA GLY A 511 -29.55 26.54 9.42
C GLY A 511 -30.57 26.54 8.27
N ARG A 512 -31.00 27.70 7.77
CA ARG A 512 -31.78 27.84 6.54
C ARG A 512 -31.14 28.82 5.57
N TYR A 513 -31.20 28.48 4.28
CA TYR A 513 -30.73 29.38 3.24
C TYR A 513 -31.67 30.59 3.06
N ASN A 514 -31.16 31.80 3.27
CA ASN A 514 -31.90 33.02 3.04
C ASN A 514 -31.62 33.58 1.63
N PRO A 515 -32.59 33.59 0.70
CA PRO A 515 -32.37 34.03 -0.68
C PRO A 515 -32.12 35.55 -0.82
N LYS A 516 -32.37 36.32 0.26
CA LYS A 516 -32.13 37.78 0.30
C LYS A 516 -30.68 38.16 0.58
N ARG A 517 -29.85 37.21 1.03
CA ARG A 517 -28.44 37.44 1.36
C ARG A 517 -27.55 36.82 0.27
N SER A 518 -26.35 37.38 0.11
CA SER A 518 -25.35 36.80 -0.78
C SER A 518 -24.89 35.43 -0.27
N ILE A 519 -24.44 34.58 -1.20
CA ILE A 519 -23.95 33.23 -0.93
C ILE A 519 -22.78 33.26 0.08
N GLU A 520 -21.90 34.26 -0.02
CA GLU A 520 -20.74 34.44 0.87
C GLU A 520 -21.16 34.60 2.34
N HIS A 521 -22.13 35.47 2.61
CA HIS A 521 -22.61 35.69 3.98
C HIS A 521 -23.40 34.47 4.49
N ASN A 522 -24.11 33.76 3.61
CA ASN A 522 -24.89 32.60 4.02
C ASN A 522 -24.01 31.41 4.46
N ILE A 523 -22.78 31.30 3.96
CA ILE A 523 -21.97 30.07 4.04
C ILE A 523 -20.67 30.28 4.85
N ASP A 524 -20.33 31.51 5.22
CA ASP A 524 -19.14 31.82 6.04
C ASP A 524 -17.84 31.23 5.48
N LEU A 525 -17.76 31.14 4.14
CA LEU A 525 -16.58 30.68 3.40
C LEU A 525 -16.09 31.79 2.47
N PRO A 526 -14.77 32.04 2.40
CA PRO A 526 -14.20 33.00 1.47
C PRO A 526 -14.42 32.56 0.00
N ALA A 527 -14.75 33.50 -0.89
CA ALA A 527 -14.95 33.24 -2.31
C ALA A 527 -13.73 32.57 -3.00
N ALA A 528 -12.53 32.77 -2.45
CA ALA A 528 -11.32 32.09 -2.92
C ALA A 528 -11.41 30.56 -2.81
N LEU A 529 -12.07 30.01 -1.78
CA LEU A 529 -12.35 28.57 -1.65
C LEU A 529 -13.41 28.12 -2.66
N LEU A 530 -14.53 28.84 -2.74
CA LEU A 530 -15.64 28.51 -3.63
C LEU A 530 -15.20 28.44 -5.10
N SER A 531 -14.26 29.31 -5.51
CA SER A 531 -13.71 29.30 -6.87
C SER A 531 -12.86 28.06 -7.21
N ARG A 532 -12.44 27.28 -6.22
CA ARG A 532 -11.63 26.06 -6.40
C ARG A 532 -12.47 24.78 -6.47
N PHE A 533 -13.72 24.83 -6.04
CA PHE A 533 -14.67 23.76 -6.28
C PHE A 533 -15.14 23.82 -7.73
N ASP A 534 -15.23 22.65 -8.36
CA ASP A 534 -15.62 22.55 -9.76
C ASP A 534 -17.15 22.54 -9.88
N LEU A 535 -17.84 21.92 -8.91
CA LEU A 535 -19.31 21.92 -8.79
C LEU A 535 -19.75 22.37 -7.40
N LEU A 536 -20.77 23.23 -7.37
CA LEU A 536 -21.40 23.75 -6.16
C LEU A 536 -22.88 23.35 -6.23
N TRP A 537 -23.36 22.51 -5.32
CA TRP A 537 -24.77 22.13 -5.28
C TRP A 537 -25.45 22.80 -4.10
N LEU A 538 -26.50 23.59 -4.36
CA LEU A 538 -27.33 24.17 -3.31
C LEU A 538 -28.65 23.38 -3.21
N ILE A 539 -28.74 22.52 -2.22
CA ILE A 539 -29.93 21.72 -1.95
C ILE A 539 -30.85 22.51 -1.00
N GLN A 540 -31.88 23.13 -1.54
CA GLN A 540 -32.91 23.82 -0.76
C GLN A 540 -34.10 22.88 -0.53
N ASP A 541 -34.55 22.79 0.71
CA ASP A 541 -35.82 22.14 1.03
C ASP A 541 -36.95 23.17 0.89
N ARG A 542 -37.71 23.07 -0.21
CA ARG A 542 -38.91 23.90 -0.43
C ARG A 542 -40.13 23.03 -0.13
N PRO A 543 -40.99 23.43 0.82
CA PRO A 543 -42.15 22.63 1.20
C PRO A 543 -43.11 22.53 0.02
N ASP A 544 -43.29 21.33 -0.51
CA ASP A 544 -44.16 21.04 -1.63
C ASP A 544 -44.94 19.74 -1.38
N ARG A 545 -46.28 19.85 -1.40
CA ARG A 545 -47.16 18.75 -0.96
C ARG A 545 -47.01 17.48 -1.80
N GLU A 546 -46.75 17.62 -3.10
CA GLU A 546 -46.65 16.45 -3.98
C GLU A 546 -45.30 15.74 -3.81
N ASN A 547 -44.20 16.50 -3.75
CA ASN A 547 -42.87 15.96 -3.51
C ASN A 547 -42.73 15.37 -2.11
N ASP A 548 -43.28 16.02 -1.09
CA ASP A 548 -43.28 15.50 0.29
C ASP A 548 -44.05 14.18 0.39
N LYS A 549 -45.18 14.06 -0.32
CA LYS A 549 -45.94 12.81 -0.38
C LYS A 549 -45.12 11.68 -1.01
N ARG A 550 -44.48 11.94 -2.15
CA ARG A 550 -43.61 10.94 -2.83
C ARG A 550 -42.41 10.56 -1.99
N LEU A 551 -41.79 11.53 -1.33
CA LEU A 551 -40.66 11.30 -0.42
C LEU A 551 -41.10 10.43 0.78
N ALA A 552 -42.25 10.74 1.39
CA ALA A 552 -42.79 9.98 2.51
C ALA A 552 -43.17 8.54 2.11
N GLU A 553 -43.82 8.35 0.96
CA GLU A 553 -44.11 7.03 0.39
C GLU A 553 -42.82 6.24 0.15
N HIS A 554 -41.77 6.89 -0.35
CA HIS A 554 -40.48 6.24 -0.58
C HIS A 554 -39.80 5.82 0.74
N ILE A 555 -39.70 6.74 1.70
CA ILE A 555 -39.06 6.47 3.00
C ILE A 555 -39.79 5.36 3.75
N THR A 556 -41.13 5.41 3.80
CA THR A 556 -41.94 4.37 4.45
C THR A 556 -41.77 3.01 3.78
N TYR A 557 -41.70 2.98 2.45
CA TYR A 557 -41.47 1.74 1.71
C TYR A 557 -40.09 1.14 2.00
N VAL A 558 -39.03 1.94 1.95
CA VAL A 558 -37.65 1.51 2.24
C VAL A 558 -37.57 0.93 3.66
N HIS A 559 -38.17 1.59 4.65
CA HIS A 559 -38.19 1.07 6.02
C HIS A 559 -39.06 -0.19 6.20
N MET A 560 -40.15 -0.35 5.44
CA MET A 560 -41.05 -1.50 5.57
C MET A 560 -40.50 -2.77 4.92
N LYS A 561 -39.85 -2.65 3.76
CA LYS A 561 -39.39 -3.80 2.96
C LYS A 561 -37.87 -3.98 2.94
N GLY A 562 -37.12 -3.01 3.44
CA GLY A 562 -35.65 -3.04 3.40
C GLY A 562 -35.06 -2.98 1.98
N ARG A 563 -35.86 -2.56 1.00
CA ARG A 563 -35.51 -2.41 -0.42
C ARG A 563 -36.31 -1.24 -0.99
N GLU A 564 -35.77 -0.53 -1.99
CA GLU A 564 -36.51 0.50 -2.71
C GLU A 564 -37.66 -0.06 -3.56
N PRO A 565 -38.67 0.77 -3.90
CA PRO A 565 -39.72 0.35 -4.82
C PRO A 565 -39.15 0.11 -6.22
N GLU A 566 -39.50 -1.03 -6.82
CA GLU A 566 -39.14 -1.35 -8.20
C GLU A 566 -39.84 -0.32 -9.11
N LYS A 567 -39.06 0.58 -9.72
CA LYS A 567 -39.52 1.36 -10.87
C LYS A 567 -39.35 0.51 -12.12
N GLU A 568 -40.36 0.51 -12.98
CA GLU A 568 -40.30 -0.19 -14.27
C GLU A 568 -39.04 0.23 -15.04
N GLY A 569 -38.13 -0.73 -15.27
CA GLY A 569 -36.90 -0.54 -16.07
C GLY A 569 -35.63 -0.13 -15.32
N MET A 570 -35.67 0.16 -14.00
CA MET A 570 -34.46 0.49 -13.22
C MET A 570 -34.29 -0.45 -12.03
N LYS A 571 -33.55 -1.54 -12.23
CA LYS A 571 -33.04 -2.36 -11.13
C LYS A 571 -31.72 -1.75 -10.63
N PRO A 572 -31.56 -1.55 -9.31
CA PRO A 572 -30.30 -1.07 -8.76
C PRO A 572 -29.19 -2.08 -9.03
N LEU A 573 -28.03 -1.58 -9.43
CA LEU A 573 -26.82 -2.39 -9.59
C LEU A 573 -26.18 -2.65 -8.23
N ASP A 574 -25.54 -3.82 -8.11
CA ASP A 574 -24.79 -4.14 -6.90
C ASP A 574 -23.56 -3.22 -6.75
N MET A 575 -23.21 -2.90 -5.50
CA MET A 575 -22.08 -2.01 -5.20
C MET A 575 -20.76 -2.59 -5.69
N SER A 576 -20.61 -3.92 -5.70
CA SER A 576 -19.42 -4.62 -6.19
C SER A 576 -19.22 -4.41 -7.70
N LEU A 577 -20.28 -4.51 -8.48
CA LEU A 577 -20.30 -4.27 -9.93
C LEU A 577 -19.98 -2.81 -10.24
N ILE A 578 -20.59 -1.86 -9.52
CA ILE A 578 -20.30 -0.43 -9.69
C ILE A 578 -18.82 -0.13 -9.40
N ARG A 579 -18.25 -0.71 -8.33
CA ARG A 579 -16.82 -0.58 -8.00
C ARG A 579 -15.93 -1.10 -9.13
N ARG A 580 -16.21 -2.31 -9.65
CA ARG A 580 -15.48 -2.92 -10.77
C ARG A 580 -15.55 -2.04 -12.02
N TYR A 581 -16.75 -1.57 -12.35
CA TYR A 581 -16.99 -0.72 -13.51
C TYR A 581 -16.23 0.61 -13.43
N ILE A 582 -16.27 1.29 -12.27
CA ILE A 582 -15.52 2.54 -12.05
C ILE A 582 -14.01 2.30 -12.20
N ALA A 583 -13.49 1.16 -11.74
CA ALA A 583 -12.07 0.82 -11.89
C ALA A 583 -11.66 0.69 -13.38
N ILE A 584 -12.50 0.06 -14.20
CA ILE A 584 -12.29 -0.04 -15.66
C ILE A 584 -12.34 1.36 -16.31
N CYS A 585 -13.32 2.19 -15.93
CA CYS A 585 -13.44 3.56 -16.44
C CYS A 585 -12.20 4.42 -16.13
N LYS A 586 -11.59 4.24 -14.95
CA LYS A 586 -10.38 4.98 -14.54
C LYS A 586 -9.14 4.65 -15.37
N ARG A 587 -9.05 3.45 -15.97
CA ARG A 587 -7.93 3.06 -16.84
C ARG A 587 -7.88 3.88 -18.13
N LYS A 588 -9.05 4.28 -18.65
CA LYS A 588 -9.14 5.04 -19.91
C LYS A 588 -8.66 6.49 -19.73
N GLN A 589 -7.95 7.01 -20.72
CA GLN A 589 -7.45 8.39 -20.74
C GLN A 589 -7.91 9.11 -22.02
N PRO A 590 -9.15 9.65 -22.04
CA PRO A 590 -9.67 10.30 -23.23
C PRO A 590 -8.92 11.59 -23.58
N VAL A 591 -8.82 11.84 -24.88
CA VAL A 591 -8.22 13.05 -25.45
C VAL A 591 -9.31 13.99 -25.96
N VAL A 592 -9.10 15.29 -25.76
CA VAL A 592 -9.99 16.34 -26.28
C VAL A 592 -9.52 16.68 -27.69
N ASP A 593 -10.42 16.54 -28.67
CA ASP A 593 -10.14 16.87 -30.07
C ASP A 593 -10.06 18.40 -30.30
N GLU A 594 -9.26 18.84 -31.26
CA GLU A 594 -9.05 20.25 -31.57
C GLU A 594 -10.32 20.94 -32.05
N LYS A 595 -11.21 20.21 -32.75
CA LYS A 595 -12.50 20.73 -33.24
C LYS A 595 -13.42 21.22 -32.13
N LEU A 596 -13.26 20.68 -30.92
CA LEU A 596 -14.08 21.05 -29.75
C LEU A 596 -13.57 22.31 -29.05
N ARG A 597 -12.36 22.78 -29.39
CA ARG A 597 -11.77 23.97 -28.80
C ARG A 597 -12.61 25.21 -29.02
N ASP A 598 -13.06 25.45 -30.25
CA ASP A 598 -13.85 26.63 -30.59
C ASP A 598 -15.19 26.62 -29.86
N ARG A 599 -15.83 25.44 -29.80
CA ARG A 599 -17.07 25.24 -29.02
C ARG A 599 -16.87 25.51 -27.52
N LEU A 600 -15.78 25.03 -26.91
CA LEU A 600 -15.48 25.30 -25.50
C LEU A 600 -15.29 26.79 -25.22
N VAL A 601 -14.66 27.52 -26.14
CA VAL A 601 -14.48 28.97 -26.04
C VAL A 601 -15.82 29.69 -26.13
N ASP A 602 -16.66 29.33 -27.09
CA ASP A 602 -17.98 29.92 -27.29
C ASP A 602 -18.87 29.70 -26.06
N MET A 603 -18.89 28.47 -25.52
CA MET A 603 -19.65 28.14 -24.30
C MET A 603 -19.15 28.93 -23.09
N TYR A 604 -17.84 29.09 -22.91
CA TYR A 604 -17.28 29.89 -21.83
C TYR A 604 -17.67 31.38 -21.94
N VAL A 605 -17.66 31.92 -23.16
CA VAL A 605 -18.11 33.30 -23.42
C VAL A 605 -19.61 33.44 -23.14
N GLY A 606 -20.42 32.43 -23.49
CA GLY A 606 -21.84 32.32 -23.15
C GLY A 606 -22.07 32.42 -21.64
N LEU A 607 -21.48 31.49 -20.88
CA LEU A 607 -21.57 31.45 -19.41
C LEU A 607 -21.16 32.78 -18.77
N ARG A 608 -20.13 33.44 -19.31
CA ARG A 608 -19.66 34.74 -18.78
C ARG A 608 -20.60 35.90 -19.12
N LYS A 609 -21.29 35.85 -20.26
CA LYS A 609 -22.32 36.85 -20.62
C LYS A 609 -23.53 36.73 -19.71
N GLU A 610 -24.00 35.51 -19.47
CA GLU A 610 -25.13 35.25 -18.58
C GLU A 610 -24.83 35.65 -17.13
N ALA A 611 -23.62 35.35 -16.67
CA ALA A 611 -23.18 35.75 -15.34
C ALA A 611 -23.08 37.27 -15.14
N ARG A 612 -22.85 38.04 -16.22
CA ARG A 612 -22.90 39.52 -16.15
C ARG A 612 -24.33 40.04 -16.04
N ASN A 613 -25.29 39.35 -16.64
CA ASN A 613 -26.69 39.75 -16.60
C ASN A 613 -27.33 39.48 -15.23
N ASN A 614 -26.92 38.40 -14.55
CA ASN A 614 -27.40 38.03 -13.22
C ASN A 614 -26.43 38.47 -12.11
N LYS A 615 -26.75 39.56 -11.39
CA LYS A 615 -25.98 40.02 -10.20
C LYS A 615 -25.84 38.98 -9.08
N ASN A 616 -26.67 37.94 -9.08
CA ASN A 616 -26.68 36.87 -8.08
C ASN A 616 -25.95 35.59 -8.55
N SER A 617 -25.45 35.52 -9.79
CA SER A 617 -24.75 34.31 -10.24
C SER A 617 -23.33 34.27 -9.68
N VAL A 618 -22.85 33.05 -9.41
CA VAL A 618 -21.49 32.76 -8.95
C VAL A 618 -20.45 33.39 -9.88
N PHE A 619 -19.31 33.80 -9.30
CA PHE A 619 -18.16 34.31 -10.02
C PHE A 619 -17.66 33.32 -11.09
N THR A 620 -18.01 33.54 -12.37
CA THR A 620 -17.46 32.76 -13.49
C THR A 620 -15.99 33.12 -13.68
N SER A 621 -15.11 32.24 -13.21
CA SER A 621 -13.67 32.38 -13.36
C SER A 621 -13.16 31.49 -14.50
N PRO A 622 -11.93 31.71 -15.00
CA PRO A 622 -11.30 30.76 -15.93
C PRO A 622 -11.21 29.33 -15.38
N ARG A 623 -11.31 29.12 -14.06
CA ARG A 623 -11.36 27.79 -13.45
C ARG A 623 -12.63 27.02 -13.83
N SER A 624 -13.73 27.71 -14.10
CA SER A 624 -14.98 27.08 -14.58
C SER A 624 -14.78 26.41 -15.94
N LEU A 625 -13.95 26.98 -16.82
CA LEU A 625 -13.59 26.34 -18.09
C LEU A 625 -12.78 25.05 -17.85
N LEU A 626 -11.84 25.08 -16.90
CA LEU A 626 -11.07 23.89 -16.51
C LEU A 626 -11.98 22.83 -15.88
N ALA A 627 -12.99 23.22 -15.11
CA ALA A 627 -13.99 22.33 -14.54
C ALA A 627 -14.81 21.61 -15.64
N VAL A 628 -15.28 22.35 -16.66
CA VAL A 628 -15.98 21.75 -17.82
C VAL A 628 -15.10 20.70 -18.48
N ILE A 629 -13.83 21.02 -18.77
CA ILE A 629 -12.90 20.08 -19.41
C ILE A 629 -12.73 18.80 -18.57
N ARG A 630 -12.63 18.92 -17.24
CA ARG A 630 -12.53 17.76 -16.35
C ARG A 630 -13.81 16.92 -16.37
N LEU A 631 -14.98 17.56 -16.25
CA LEU A 631 -16.28 16.88 -16.27
C LEU A 631 -16.51 16.16 -17.60
N SER A 632 -16.22 16.79 -18.73
CA SER A 632 -16.32 16.16 -20.05
C SER A 632 -15.34 14.99 -20.20
N SER A 633 -14.13 15.09 -19.64
CA SER A 633 -13.19 13.96 -19.63
C SER A 633 -13.68 12.79 -18.76
N ALA A 634 -14.36 13.08 -17.64
CA ALA A 634 -14.95 12.06 -16.78
C ALA A 634 -16.17 11.39 -17.42
N LEU A 635 -17.00 12.15 -18.15
CA LEU A 635 -18.12 11.61 -18.94
C LEU A 635 -17.61 10.69 -20.05
N ALA A 636 -16.57 11.09 -20.78
CA ALA A 636 -15.95 10.26 -21.81
C ALA A 636 -15.35 8.96 -21.24
N ARG A 637 -14.78 9.00 -20.03
CA ARG A 637 -14.33 7.81 -19.29
C ARG A 637 -15.47 6.88 -18.94
N LEU A 638 -16.60 7.42 -18.48
CA LEU A 638 -17.79 6.63 -18.13
C LEU A 638 -18.33 5.88 -19.36
N ARG A 639 -18.24 6.45 -20.55
CA ARG A 639 -18.61 5.78 -21.80
C ARG A 639 -17.53 4.83 -22.35
N LEU A 640 -16.38 4.72 -21.69
CA LEU A 640 -15.21 3.96 -22.17
C LEU A 640 -14.69 4.42 -23.55
N SER A 641 -14.99 5.67 -23.95
CA SER A 641 -14.57 6.23 -25.24
C SER A 641 -13.25 6.99 -25.12
N ASP A 642 -12.35 6.82 -26.08
CA ASP A 642 -11.04 7.49 -26.09
C ASP A 642 -11.11 8.96 -26.55
N LEU A 643 -12.25 9.39 -27.12
CA LEU A 643 -12.48 10.75 -27.61
C LEU A 643 -13.66 11.39 -26.89
N VAL A 644 -13.46 12.61 -26.41
CA VAL A 644 -14.53 13.47 -25.88
C VAL A 644 -15.43 13.91 -27.03
N GLN A 645 -16.76 13.86 -26.86
CA GLN A 645 -17.72 14.36 -27.84
C GLN A 645 -18.34 15.69 -27.43
N SER A 646 -18.99 16.36 -28.39
CA SER A 646 -19.74 17.60 -28.13
C SER A 646 -20.88 17.41 -27.11
N SER A 647 -21.54 16.24 -27.13
CA SER A 647 -22.60 15.90 -26.16
C SER A 647 -22.11 15.90 -24.72
N ASP A 648 -20.86 15.45 -24.49
CA ASP A 648 -20.26 15.37 -23.15
C ASP A 648 -19.94 16.78 -22.61
N ILE A 649 -19.68 17.73 -23.50
CA ILE A 649 -19.49 19.14 -23.15
C ILE A 649 -20.83 19.78 -22.81
N ASP A 650 -21.86 19.53 -23.61
CA ASP A 650 -23.20 20.07 -23.38
C ASP A 650 -23.78 19.58 -22.05
N GLU A 651 -23.65 18.29 -21.74
CA GLU A 651 -24.08 17.74 -20.45
C GLU A 651 -23.25 18.29 -19.27
N ALA A 652 -21.93 18.46 -19.45
CA ALA A 652 -21.09 19.09 -18.42
C ALA A 652 -21.49 20.55 -18.15
N VAL A 653 -21.86 21.30 -19.19
CA VAL A 653 -22.37 22.67 -19.03
C VAL A 653 -23.73 22.66 -18.36
N ARG A 654 -24.64 21.74 -18.74
CA ARG A 654 -25.94 21.55 -18.08
C ARG A 654 -25.77 21.36 -16.58
N LEU A 655 -24.83 20.52 -16.14
CA LEU A 655 -24.56 20.29 -14.72
C LEU A 655 -24.05 21.55 -13.99
N ILE A 656 -23.38 22.47 -14.69
CA ILE A 656 -22.90 23.75 -14.12
C ILE A 656 -24.02 24.80 -14.11
N GLU A 657 -24.91 24.81 -15.09
CA GLU A 657 -26.03 25.76 -15.14
C GLU A 657 -27.12 25.44 -14.11
N VAL A 658 -27.36 24.14 -13.86
CA VAL A 658 -28.38 23.64 -12.91
C VAL A 658 -28.00 23.88 -11.43
N ILE A 659 -26.89 24.56 -11.16
CA ILE A 659 -26.35 24.86 -9.81
C ILE A 659 -27.34 25.64 -8.88
N PHE A 660 -28.49 26.14 -9.37
CA PHE A 660 -29.44 26.96 -8.59
C PHE A 660 -30.88 26.47 -8.51
#